data_AF-A0A815JHX0-F1
#
_entry.id   AF-A0A815JHX0-F1
#
_cell.length_a   1.000
_cell.length_b   1.000
_cell.length_c   1.000
_cell.angle_alpha   90.00
_cell.angle_beta   90.00
_cell.angle_gamma   90.00
#
_symmetry.space_group_name_H-M   'P 1'
#
loop_
_entity.id
_entity.type
_entity.pdbx_description
1 polymer ?
#
loop_
_entity_poly.entity_id
_entity_poly.type
_entity_poly.pdbx_seq_one_letter_code
_entity_poly.pdbx_strand_id
1 'polypeptide(L)'
;MDWCWFIFLCSISLAKAQFSVYDQTIIPFSIYNADGNPNNIITNIRWCCVNEREYEKCLTWSNALTSSNITRSSLACIAGLDKFDCYRKIFNDEADLMTADSGEIYTAGRYYNLVPIANELYSPVYNGPSANTYYSVAVVRAGSMINLNNLQGARSCHSSVGSSSGWNQPISQLLRDRRLNIIDCNNHVKSAALLFGSMCAPDALNRQFNPTGDNPSTVCDLCQGSTGNTFCTNQDPYAGNIGALTCLLNRGDIAFVRHTALIEFQARDPSFPMDQFQLLCTNGQRVSWQQFQQCNWGIAPASAILVSHRRPKQLRDIYRRLLSDSAKYFSAQNPTFQLFNSQRFQGTDLLFSDATIDFNLLDDKTSYTNYLGVEYLAMLSRLYECPLRVLRWCVLSSYEKEKCRLMKNAFARKNIKPDVDCVSAKNAMECMSKIRQGIADIITLDAADAYRAQRYYQLVPLAAEDYGVDMESNVMYAVAVAKRTDLTTNLWNLRGKTICSTAMGDLAGWHVPVDYLSAIKETYVTNCHINKVAGEYFGRSCVPGALDYDYNRLKTNPRALCLKCYSKGSDYCSRSQREMFYGSSGAFRCLTEGTGGHVAFVMHTAVISNTDGRNVDQWARPLRAIDFELLCKNGTRKTIEAYKSCHMLKVPARVLMTSTLLPDLDKLYIWNMLNFAQQLFGSDTNKDFTMFDSFYEHPDLIFYDATVQLTRLTISLDDYLGPDIIQLLLRTDPRMYLFKYVNQMKSLLETKSIEIDQNKKICSLKFAF
;
A
#
# COMPACT_ATOMS: atom_id res chain seq x y z
N MET A 1 43.39 14.92 29.57
CA MET A 1 44.26 15.78 30.42
C MET A 1 44.53 17.03 29.60
N ASP A 2 44.12 18.27 29.90
CA ASP A 2 43.37 18.95 30.97
C ASP A 2 42.95 20.32 30.34
N TRP A 3 41.71 20.83 30.49
CA TRP A 3 41.26 21.90 31.44
C TRP A 3 42.22 23.13 31.51
N CYS A 4 41.86 24.42 31.55
CA CYS A 4 40.65 25.24 31.76
C CYS A 4 41.10 26.74 31.65
N TRP A 5 40.39 27.67 30.97
CA TRP A 5 39.48 28.74 31.49
C TRP A 5 40.03 30.20 31.70
N PHE A 6 39.05 31.15 31.64
CA PHE A 6 39.01 32.61 31.96
C PHE A 6 39.25 33.63 30.81
N ILE A 7 38.36 34.53 30.30
CA ILE A 7 37.04 35.22 30.58
C ILE A 7 37.25 36.76 30.66
N PHE A 8 36.51 37.56 29.84
CA PHE A 8 35.67 38.79 30.12
C PHE A 8 35.60 39.72 28.86
N LEU A 9 34.47 39.81 28.11
CA LEU A 9 33.31 40.77 28.18
C LEU A 9 33.67 42.21 27.74
N CYS A 10 32.94 43.00 26.92
CA CYS A 10 31.54 43.19 26.50
C CYS A 10 31.53 43.98 25.14
N SER A 11 30.56 43.96 24.21
CA SER A 11 29.19 44.50 24.33
C SER A 11 28.31 44.16 23.08
N ILE A 12 27.13 43.56 23.32
CA ILE A 12 25.75 43.93 22.89
C ILE A 12 25.58 44.45 21.43
N SER A 13 24.87 43.75 20.53
CA SER A 13 23.42 43.91 20.35
C SER A 13 22.73 42.75 19.58
N LEU A 14 21.72 42.16 20.24
CA LEU A 14 20.43 41.58 19.77
C LEU A 14 20.41 40.50 18.67
N ALA A 15 19.75 39.34 18.79
CA ALA A 15 19.21 38.57 19.93
C ALA A 15 18.86 37.18 19.36
N LYS A 16 19.50 36.13 19.89
CA LYS A 16 19.05 34.73 19.75
C LYS A 16 17.94 34.53 20.77
N ALA A 17 16.73 34.20 20.33
CA ALA A 17 15.72 33.65 21.21
C ALA A 17 16.07 32.18 21.48
N GLN A 18 16.32 31.88 22.75
CA GLN A 18 16.37 30.53 23.29
C GLN A 18 15.03 29.82 23.05
N PHE A 19 15.13 28.50 22.83
CA PHE A 19 14.01 27.57 22.96
C PHE A 19 13.27 27.82 24.28
N SER A 20 12.13 28.50 24.20
CA SER A 20 11.16 28.57 25.28
C SER A 20 10.21 27.38 25.15
N VAL A 21 9.92 26.83 26.32
CA VAL A 21 8.66 26.20 26.74
C VAL A 21 7.59 26.17 25.65
N TYR A 22 7.16 24.94 25.33
CA TYR A 22 5.90 24.60 24.68
C TYR A 22 4.91 25.77 24.65
N ASP A 23 4.82 26.40 23.49
CA ASP A 23 3.74 27.31 23.17
C ASP A 23 2.44 26.48 23.21
N GLN A 24 1.72 26.62 24.32
CA GLN A 24 0.31 26.30 24.41
C GLN A 24 -0.40 27.25 23.46
N THR A 25 -0.38 26.93 22.17
CA THR A 25 -1.32 27.51 21.22
C THR A 25 -2.71 27.19 21.73
N ILE A 26 -3.34 28.23 22.28
CA ILE A 26 -4.71 28.29 22.74
C ILE A 26 -5.59 27.90 21.53
N ILE A 27 -5.96 26.62 21.48
CA ILE A 27 -7.14 26.18 20.73
C ILE A 27 -8.32 26.70 21.56
N PRO A 28 -9.31 27.41 20.98
CA PRO A 28 -10.42 27.95 21.73
C PRO A 28 -11.36 26.81 22.14
N PHE A 29 -11.00 26.09 23.20
CA PHE A 29 -11.97 25.37 23.99
C PHE A 29 -12.69 26.41 24.84
N SER A 30 -13.91 26.78 24.44
CA SER A 30 -14.83 27.49 25.34
C SER A 30 -15.23 26.54 26.47
N ILE A 31 -14.35 26.40 27.46
CA ILE A 31 -14.73 26.06 28.83
C ILE A 31 -14.82 27.40 29.57
N TYR A 32 -15.79 28.24 29.22
CA TYR A 32 -16.06 29.47 29.96
C TYR A 32 -17.40 29.34 30.67
N ASN A 33 -17.34 29.24 32.00
CA ASN A 33 -18.14 30.10 32.85
C ASN A 33 -17.19 31.07 33.58
N ALA A 34 -17.61 32.33 33.68
CA ALA A 34 -16.81 33.46 34.13
C ALA A 34 -16.54 33.51 35.66
N ASP A 35 -16.85 32.44 36.39
CA ASP A 35 -16.87 32.41 37.85
C ASP A 35 -15.76 31.55 38.49
N GLY A 36 -14.92 30.88 37.70
CA GLY A 36 -13.76 30.12 38.20
C GLY A 36 -14.13 28.94 39.11
N ASN A 37 -15.40 28.54 39.16
CA ASN A 37 -15.89 27.45 39.98
C ASN A 37 -15.96 26.14 39.15
N PRO A 38 -15.10 25.13 39.41
CA PRO A 38 -15.06 23.89 38.63
C PRO A 38 -16.35 23.05 38.69
N ASN A 39 -17.30 23.41 39.56
CA ASN A 39 -18.60 22.76 39.68
C ASN A 39 -19.68 23.31 38.72
N ASN A 40 -19.41 24.39 37.96
CA ASN A 40 -20.42 25.11 37.18
C ASN A 40 -20.34 24.93 35.64
N ILE A 41 -19.61 23.94 35.13
CA ILE A 41 -19.39 23.76 33.69
C ILE A 41 -20.55 22.96 33.06
N ILE A 42 -21.37 23.60 32.22
CA ILE A 42 -22.26 22.90 31.29
C ILE A 42 -21.42 22.48 30.07
N THR A 43 -21.02 21.23 30.01
CA THR A 43 -20.35 20.68 28.82
C THR A 43 -21.36 20.03 27.89
N ASN A 44 -21.31 20.39 26.60
CA ASN A 44 -22.06 19.72 25.56
C ASN A 44 -21.26 18.52 25.03
N ILE A 45 -21.68 17.32 25.40
CA ILE A 45 -21.01 16.05 25.09
C ILE A 45 -21.61 15.49 23.81
N ARG A 46 -20.80 15.19 22.79
CA ARG A 46 -21.26 14.70 21.49
C ARG A 46 -21.04 13.19 21.32
N TRP A 47 -22.10 12.42 21.34
CA TRP A 47 -22.06 10.97 21.08
C TRP A 47 -22.23 10.66 19.60
N CYS A 48 -21.31 9.87 19.03
CA CYS A 48 -21.40 9.47 17.62
C CYS A 48 -22.20 8.17 17.48
N CYS A 49 -23.22 8.18 16.63
CA CYS A 49 -24.15 7.07 16.37
C CYS A 49 -23.96 6.57 14.93
N VAL A 50 -23.92 5.25 14.72
CA VAL A 50 -23.57 4.66 13.41
C VAL A 50 -24.78 4.21 12.58
N ASN A 51 -25.99 4.34 13.11
CA ASN A 51 -27.24 4.08 12.39
C ASN A 51 -28.41 4.90 12.98
N GLU A 52 -29.53 4.92 12.27
CA GLU A 52 -30.72 5.69 12.63
C GLU A 52 -31.32 5.27 13.97
N ARG A 53 -31.45 3.96 14.23
CA ARG A 53 -32.00 3.44 15.50
C ARG A 53 -31.14 3.82 16.71
N GLU A 54 -29.83 3.80 16.53
CA GLU A 54 -28.87 4.23 17.55
C GLU A 54 -28.96 5.74 17.80
N TYR A 55 -29.12 6.52 16.73
CA TYR A 55 -29.33 7.96 16.82
C TYR A 55 -30.63 8.29 17.57
N GLU A 56 -31.74 7.60 17.28
CA GLU A 56 -33.01 7.74 18.02
C GLU A 56 -32.88 7.38 19.50
N LYS A 57 -32.16 6.30 19.83
CA LYS A 57 -31.88 5.92 21.21
C LYS A 57 -31.03 6.98 21.91
N CYS A 58 -30.02 7.54 21.24
CA CYS A 58 -29.21 8.63 21.77
C CYS A 58 -30.05 9.87 22.06
N LEU A 59 -30.97 10.27 21.16
CA LEU A 59 -31.86 11.40 21.38
C LEU A 59 -32.77 11.16 22.59
N THR A 60 -33.27 9.94 22.75
CA THR A 60 -34.09 9.57 23.92
C THR A 60 -33.26 9.63 25.21
N TRP A 61 -32.00 9.19 25.18
CA TRP A 61 -31.07 9.32 26.31
C TRP A 61 -30.80 10.78 26.67
N SER A 62 -30.56 11.63 25.66
CA SER A 62 -30.34 13.07 25.83
C SER A 62 -31.54 13.77 26.49
N ASN A 63 -32.75 13.46 26.03
CA ASN A 63 -33.98 13.98 26.62
C ASN A 63 -34.16 13.49 28.07
N ALA A 64 -33.91 12.21 28.33
CA ALA A 64 -34.02 11.64 29.67
C ALA A 64 -33.03 12.28 30.66
N LEU A 65 -31.79 12.55 30.22
CA LEU A 65 -30.79 13.29 31.00
C LEU A 65 -31.27 14.69 31.38
N THR A 66 -31.85 15.40 30.40
CA THR A 66 -32.36 16.76 30.59
C THR A 66 -33.56 16.79 31.54
N SER A 67 -34.50 15.85 31.41
CA SER A 67 -35.69 15.78 32.27
C SER A 67 -35.41 15.32 33.70
N SER A 68 -34.38 14.49 33.89
CA SER A 68 -34.04 13.93 35.21
C SER A 68 -33.11 14.83 36.03
N ASN A 69 -32.43 15.80 35.40
CA ASN A 69 -31.49 16.72 36.03
C ASN A 69 -30.38 16.01 36.85
N ILE A 70 -30.03 14.78 36.45
CA ILE A 70 -29.02 13.95 37.14
C ILE A 70 -27.59 14.37 36.83
N THR A 71 -27.38 15.10 35.72
CA THR A 71 -26.08 15.67 35.37
C THR A 71 -26.24 17.12 34.92
N ARG A 72 -25.18 17.92 35.11
CA ARG A 72 -25.10 19.29 34.58
C ARG A 72 -24.61 19.34 33.12
N SER A 73 -24.36 18.19 32.50
CA SER A 73 -23.88 18.07 31.12
C SER A 73 -25.06 17.82 30.17
N SER A 74 -25.01 18.39 28.97
CA SER A 74 -25.94 18.05 27.90
C SER A 74 -25.33 16.97 27.00
N LEU A 75 -26.17 16.10 26.45
CA LEU A 75 -25.78 15.11 25.45
C LEU A 75 -26.33 15.52 24.08
N ALA A 76 -25.47 15.65 23.09
CA ALA A 76 -25.82 15.82 21.68
C ALA A 76 -25.49 14.53 20.91
N CYS A 77 -26.29 14.23 19.90
CA CYS A 77 -26.11 13.04 19.06
C CYS A 77 -25.59 13.47 17.69
N ILE A 78 -24.52 12.83 17.24
CA ILE A 78 -23.88 13.07 15.95
C ILE A 78 -24.07 11.82 15.10
N ALA A 79 -24.64 11.97 13.91
CA ALA A 79 -24.75 10.86 12.97
C ALA A 79 -23.40 10.63 12.26
N GLY A 80 -22.95 9.37 12.27
CA GLY A 80 -21.85 8.88 11.46
C GLY A 80 -22.34 7.89 10.40
N LEU A 81 -21.63 7.79 9.29
CA LEU A 81 -21.94 6.84 8.21
C LEU A 81 -21.66 5.39 8.63
N ASP A 82 -20.55 5.19 9.34
CA ASP A 82 -20.11 3.92 9.90
C ASP A 82 -19.21 4.19 11.12
N LYS A 83 -18.66 3.14 11.73
CA LYS A 83 -17.77 3.26 12.88
C LYS A 83 -16.48 4.04 12.57
N PHE A 84 -15.95 3.91 11.35
CA PHE A 84 -14.71 4.59 10.94
C PHE A 84 -14.92 6.09 10.69
N ASP A 85 -16.09 6.48 10.19
CA ASP A 85 -16.52 7.88 10.15
C ASP A 85 -16.62 8.44 11.56
N CYS A 86 -17.23 7.71 12.51
CA CYS A 86 -17.25 8.15 13.89
C CYS A 86 -15.84 8.27 14.51
N TYR A 87 -14.92 7.33 14.26
CA TYR A 87 -13.54 7.47 14.71
C TYR A 87 -12.85 8.71 14.13
N ARG A 88 -13.07 8.99 12.83
CA ARG A 88 -12.56 10.20 12.16
C ARG A 88 -13.18 11.46 12.76
N LYS A 89 -14.49 11.47 13.02
CA LYS A 89 -15.19 12.60 13.65
C LYS A 89 -14.65 12.88 15.04
N ILE A 90 -14.43 11.86 15.86
CA ILE A 90 -13.84 12.03 17.19
C ILE A 90 -12.39 12.52 17.08
N PHE A 91 -11.62 11.96 16.14
CA PHE A 91 -10.27 12.41 15.88
C PHE A 91 -10.25 13.89 15.48
N ASN A 92 -11.13 14.34 14.58
CA ASN A 92 -11.23 15.69 14.06
C ASN A 92 -11.96 16.69 14.96
N ASP A 93 -12.36 16.30 16.18
CA ASP A 93 -13.14 17.15 17.08
C ASP A 93 -14.55 17.51 16.55
N GLU A 94 -15.15 16.65 15.73
CA GLU A 94 -16.55 16.73 15.27
C GLU A 94 -17.50 15.93 16.18
N ALA A 95 -16.98 14.96 16.93
CA ALA A 95 -17.68 14.19 17.96
C ALA A 95 -16.74 13.96 19.16
N ASP A 96 -17.26 13.42 20.26
CA ASP A 96 -16.48 13.22 21.49
C ASP A 96 -16.34 11.77 21.88
N LEU A 97 -17.43 11.01 21.83
CA LEU A 97 -17.51 9.66 22.38
C LEU A 97 -18.21 8.70 21.41
N MET A 98 -17.79 7.44 21.48
CA MET A 98 -18.54 6.30 20.96
C MET A 98 -18.09 5.02 21.66
N THR A 99 -18.90 3.97 21.57
CA THR A 99 -18.51 2.62 21.97
C THR A 99 -17.81 1.90 20.81
N ALA A 100 -16.79 1.11 21.12
CA ALA A 100 -16.10 0.25 20.17
C ALA A 100 -15.92 -1.16 20.74
N ASP A 101 -16.10 -2.18 19.89
CA ASP A 101 -15.78 -3.55 20.26
C ASP A 101 -14.25 -3.74 20.40
N SER A 102 -13.81 -4.70 21.20
CA SER A 102 -12.37 -4.95 21.41
C SER A 102 -11.60 -5.27 20.13
N GLY A 103 -12.25 -5.79 19.08
CA GLY A 103 -11.66 -5.95 17.76
C GLY A 103 -11.34 -4.62 17.05
N GLU A 104 -12.07 -3.57 17.39
CA GLU A 104 -12.03 -2.26 16.72
C GLU A 104 -11.21 -1.23 17.51
N ILE A 105 -11.08 -1.41 18.83
CA ILE A 105 -10.26 -0.56 19.72
C ILE A 105 -8.81 -0.48 19.23
N TYR A 106 -8.24 -1.56 18.69
CA TYR A 106 -6.89 -1.54 18.12
C TYR A 106 -6.79 -0.54 16.96
N THR A 107 -7.74 -0.61 16.03
CA THR A 107 -7.80 0.26 14.84
C THR A 107 -8.05 1.71 15.25
N ALA A 108 -9.00 1.95 16.15
CA ALA A 108 -9.31 3.26 16.70
C ALA A 108 -8.10 3.90 17.42
N GLY A 109 -7.39 3.12 18.24
CA GLY A 109 -6.21 3.60 18.95
C GLY A 109 -5.00 3.86 18.04
N ARG A 110 -4.71 2.92 17.14
CA ARG A 110 -3.53 2.99 16.26
C ARG A 110 -3.65 4.06 15.17
N TYR A 111 -4.82 4.18 14.52
CA TYR A 111 -4.97 5.03 13.34
C TYR A 111 -5.72 6.34 13.61
N TYR A 112 -6.47 6.42 14.71
CA TYR A 112 -7.26 7.60 15.07
C TYR A 112 -6.92 8.18 16.44
N ASN A 113 -5.86 7.68 17.10
CA ASN A 113 -5.37 8.18 18.39
C ASN A 113 -6.48 8.28 19.46
N LEU A 114 -7.39 7.29 19.47
CA LEU A 114 -8.46 7.20 20.46
C LEU A 114 -8.00 6.34 21.65
N VAL A 115 -8.50 6.67 22.85
CA VAL A 115 -8.18 5.96 24.09
C VAL A 115 -9.46 5.57 24.83
N PRO A 116 -9.48 4.41 25.50
CA PRO A 116 -10.64 3.98 26.27
C PRO A 116 -10.71 4.70 27.62
N ILE A 117 -11.89 5.19 27.99
CA ILE A 117 -12.12 5.88 29.29
C ILE A 117 -13.02 5.09 30.25
N ALA A 118 -13.79 4.15 29.72
CA ALA A 118 -14.65 3.23 30.44
C ALA A 118 -14.89 1.99 29.60
N ASN A 119 -15.25 0.88 30.24
CA ASN A 119 -15.65 -0.34 29.55
C ASN A 119 -16.96 -0.90 30.10
N GLU A 120 -17.64 -1.68 29.27
CA GLU A 120 -18.85 -2.40 29.68
C GLU A 120 -18.50 -3.48 30.72
N LEU A 121 -19.39 -3.65 31.69
CA LEU A 121 -19.44 -4.80 32.60
C LEU A 121 -20.65 -5.66 32.28
N TYR A 122 -20.41 -6.95 32.13
CA TYR A 122 -21.46 -7.93 31.83
C TYR A 122 -21.90 -8.66 33.10
N SER A 123 -23.16 -9.09 33.12
CA SER A 123 -23.72 -9.89 34.21
C SER A 123 -22.86 -11.13 34.50
N PRO A 124 -22.73 -11.59 35.76
CA PRO A 124 -22.06 -12.86 36.08
C PRO A 124 -22.61 -14.09 35.35
N VAL A 125 -23.85 -14.02 34.87
CA VAL A 125 -24.47 -15.06 34.03
C VAL A 125 -23.89 -15.07 32.60
N TYR A 126 -23.33 -13.94 32.17
CA TYR A 126 -22.95 -13.61 30.80
C TYR A 126 -21.47 -13.23 30.65
N ASN A 127 -20.69 -13.31 31.73
CA ASN A 127 -19.31 -12.86 31.72
C ASN A 127 -18.35 -13.97 31.24
N GLY A 128 -17.22 -13.54 30.72
CA GLY A 128 -16.09 -14.40 30.43
C GLY A 128 -15.36 -14.83 31.71
N PRO A 129 -14.03 -15.00 31.67
CA PRO A 129 -13.23 -15.20 32.88
C PRO A 129 -13.38 -14.09 33.93
N SER A 130 -13.80 -12.89 33.50
CA SER A 130 -14.01 -11.71 34.34
C SER A 130 -15.22 -10.90 33.86
N ALA A 131 -15.75 -10.03 34.74
CA ALA A 131 -16.93 -9.20 34.44
C ALA A 131 -16.76 -8.26 33.23
N ASN A 132 -15.52 -8.01 32.78
CA ASN A 132 -15.17 -7.16 31.65
C ASN A 132 -14.57 -7.94 30.46
N THR A 133 -14.85 -9.24 30.35
CA THR A 133 -14.42 -10.08 29.23
C THR A 133 -15.58 -10.94 28.73
N TYR A 134 -15.44 -11.48 27.53
CA TYR A 134 -16.36 -12.46 26.96
C TYR A 134 -15.63 -13.49 26.10
N TYR A 135 -16.27 -14.63 25.86
CA TYR A 135 -15.77 -15.67 24.95
C TYR A 135 -16.31 -15.51 23.53
N SER A 136 -15.44 -15.72 22.54
CA SER A 136 -15.83 -15.98 21.14
C SER A 136 -16.15 -17.47 20.98
N VAL A 137 -17.27 -17.79 20.33
CA VAL A 137 -17.70 -19.17 20.08
C VAL A 137 -18.15 -19.35 18.64
N ALA A 138 -18.01 -20.59 18.16
CA ALA A 138 -18.56 -21.02 16.88
C ALA A 138 -19.79 -21.89 17.13
N VAL A 139 -20.95 -21.45 16.66
CA VAL A 139 -22.24 -22.11 16.85
C VAL A 139 -22.62 -22.85 15.58
N VAL A 140 -23.02 -24.12 15.71
CA VAL A 140 -23.52 -24.97 14.63
C VAL A 140 -24.82 -25.64 15.04
N ARG A 141 -25.61 -26.09 14.07
CA ARG A 141 -26.81 -26.90 14.36
C ARG A 141 -26.42 -28.27 14.89
N ALA A 142 -27.13 -28.74 15.91
CA ALA A 142 -27.08 -30.12 16.37
C ALA A 142 -27.41 -31.06 15.21
N GLY A 143 -26.63 -32.14 15.05
CA GLY A 143 -26.79 -33.10 13.95
C GLY A 143 -26.25 -32.65 12.59
N SER A 144 -25.80 -31.40 12.42
CA SER A 144 -25.12 -30.98 11.18
C SER A 144 -23.80 -31.74 10.97
N MET A 145 -23.29 -31.79 9.74
CA MET A 145 -22.00 -32.44 9.46
C MET A 145 -20.78 -31.51 9.66
N ILE A 146 -20.99 -30.22 9.98
CA ILE A 146 -19.95 -29.18 10.06
C ILE A 146 -18.96 -29.38 11.20
N ASN A 147 -17.70 -29.61 10.88
CA ASN A 147 -16.60 -29.76 11.80
C ASN A 147 -15.35 -29.06 11.23
N LEU A 148 -14.25 -29.03 11.99
CA LEU A 148 -13.06 -28.30 11.56
C LEU A 148 -12.44 -28.82 10.24
N ASN A 149 -12.68 -30.07 9.86
CA ASN A 149 -12.09 -30.68 8.67
C ASN A 149 -12.91 -30.45 7.40
N ASN A 150 -14.16 -29.95 7.51
CA ASN A 150 -15.02 -29.65 6.36
C ASN A 150 -15.57 -28.21 6.40
N LEU A 151 -14.80 -27.27 6.95
CA LEU A 151 -15.10 -25.84 6.86
C LEU A 151 -14.99 -25.31 5.43
N GLN A 152 -14.26 -26.00 4.55
CA GLN A 152 -14.12 -25.63 3.15
C GLN A 152 -15.48 -25.64 2.45
N GLY A 153 -15.93 -24.49 1.96
CA GLY A 153 -17.23 -24.30 1.32
C GLY A 153 -18.42 -24.21 2.28
N ALA A 154 -18.19 -24.18 3.60
CA ALA A 154 -19.26 -24.05 4.59
C ALA A 154 -19.82 -22.62 4.60
N ARG A 155 -21.15 -22.47 4.63
CA ARG A 155 -21.80 -21.15 4.66
C ARG A 155 -21.63 -20.50 6.02
N SER A 156 -20.88 -19.40 6.10
CA SER A 156 -20.53 -18.80 7.40
C SER A 156 -21.23 -17.47 7.67
N CYS A 157 -21.65 -17.29 8.92
CA CYS A 157 -22.28 -16.07 9.43
C CYS A 157 -21.38 -15.39 10.46
N HIS A 158 -21.10 -14.11 10.27
CA HIS A 158 -20.19 -13.34 11.12
C HIS A 158 -20.90 -12.08 11.64
N SER A 159 -20.59 -11.65 12.87
CA SER A 159 -21.17 -10.43 13.42
C SER A 159 -20.77 -9.17 12.64
N SER A 160 -19.48 -9.04 12.32
CA SER A 160 -18.93 -8.06 11.36
C SER A 160 -17.43 -8.31 11.18
N VAL A 161 -16.89 -7.91 10.03
CA VAL A 161 -15.45 -7.88 9.80
C VAL A 161 -14.79 -6.90 10.78
N GLY A 162 -13.72 -7.36 11.44
CA GLY A 162 -13.01 -6.58 12.45
C GLY A 162 -13.57 -6.70 13.88
N SER A 163 -14.77 -7.25 14.08
CA SER A 163 -15.26 -7.57 15.42
C SER A 163 -14.45 -8.71 16.05
N SER A 164 -14.30 -8.69 17.37
CA SER A 164 -13.50 -9.68 18.08
C SER A 164 -14.09 -11.07 17.99
N SER A 165 -15.35 -11.22 18.41
CA SER A 165 -16.04 -12.51 18.51
C SER A 165 -16.35 -13.12 17.16
N GLY A 166 -16.86 -12.33 16.22
CA GLY A 166 -17.29 -12.84 14.92
C GLY A 166 -16.20 -12.89 13.86
N TRP A 167 -15.04 -12.27 14.08
CA TRP A 167 -14.02 -12.19 13.03
C TRP A 167 -12.59 -12.36 13.54
N ASN A 168 -12.07 -11.44 14.36
CA ASN A 168 -10.64 -11.43 14.69
C ASN A 168 -10.20 -12.71 15.40
N GLN A 169 -10.94 -13.19 16.39
CA GLN A 169 -10.65 -14.43 17.10
C GLN A 169 -10.72 -15.66 16.17
N PRO A 170 -11.85 -15.93 15.46
CA PRO A 170 -11.94 -17.11 14.62
C PRO A 170 -10.94 -17.11 13.46
N ILE A 171 -10.74 -15.97 12.78
CA ILE A 171 -9.78 -15.88 11.67
C ILE A 171 -8.34 -16.05 12.18
N SER A 172 -7.98 -15.42 13.30
CA SER A 172 -6.64 -15.57 13.88
C SER A 172 -6.36 -17.00 14.34
N GLN A 173 -7.37 -17.70 14.85
CA GLN A 173 -7.26 -19.10 15.24
C GLN A 173 -7.13 -20.03 14.01
N LEU A 174 -7.88 -19.79 12.94
CA LEU A 174 -7.73 -20.57 11.69
C LEU A 174 -6.35 -20.35 11.05
N LEU A 175 -5.80 -19.14 11.12
CA LEU A 175 -4.43 -18.84 10.69
C LEU A 175 -3.40 -19.56 11.58
N ARG A 176 -3.57 -19.51 12.91
CA ARG A 176 -2.73 -20.24 13.88
C ARG A 176 -2.62 -21.72 13.54
N ASP A 177 -3.76 -22.34 13.28
CA ASP A 177 -3.87 -23.77 13.07
C ASP A 177 -3.56 -24.17 11.61
N ARG A 178 -3.17 -23.20 10.77
CA ARG A 178 -2.91 -23.38 9.33
C ARG A 178 -4.09 -24.00 8.56
N ARG A 179 -5.31 -23.70 9.02
CA ARG A 179 -6.57 -24.07 8.36
C ARG A 179 -7.05 -23.00 7.39
N LEU A 180 -6.51 -21.79 7.48
CA LEU A 180 -6.75 -20.70 6.54
C LEU A 180 -5.49 -20.41 5.72
N ASN A 181 -5.57 -20.60 4.41
CA ASN A 181 -4.48 -20.28 3.49
C ASN A 181 -4.46 -18.77 3.21
N ILE A 182 -3.30 -18.13 3.44
CA ILE A 182 -3.11 -16.71 3.16
C ILE A 182 -2.93 -16.55 1.65
N ILE A 183 -3.87 -15.88 0.98
CA ILE A 183 -3.75 -15.51 -0.45
C ILE A 183 -3.45 -14.02 -0.65
N ASP A 184 -3.69 -13.22 0.39
CA ASP A 184 -3.38 -11.80 0.42
C ASP A 184 -2.98 -11.42 1.86
N CYS A 185 -1.71 -11.07 2.05
CA CYS A 185 -1.16 -10.72 3.36
C CYS A 185 -1.74 -9.42 3.94
N ASN A 186 -2.38 -8.60 3.10
CA ASN A 186 -2.97 -7.33 3.51
C ASN A 186 -4.50 -7.39 3.54
N ASN A 187 -5.09 -8.54 3.20
CA ASN A 187 -6.53 -8.71 3.11
C ASN A 187 -6.96 -10.13 3.47
N HIS A 188 -7.16 -10.35 4.76
CA HIS A 188 -7.60 -11.62 5.31
C HIS A 188 -9.06 -11.96 4.96
N VAL A 189 -9.88 -11.00 4.50
CA VAL A 189 -11.25 -11.24 4.00
C VAL A 189 -11.21 -12.12 2.75
N LYS A 190 -10.30 -11.86 1.80
CA LYS A 190 -10.12 -12.72 0.62
C LYS A 190 -9.74 -14.14 0.98
N SER A 191 -8.86 -14.29 1.96
CA SER A 191 -8.44 -15.61 2.46
C SER A 191 -9.62 -16.35 3.08
N ALA A 192 -10.42 -15.67 3.93
CA ALA A 192 -11.63 -16.23 4.52
C ALA A 192 -12.67 -16.64 3.47
N ALA A 193 -12.87 -15.82 2.44
CA ALA A 193 -13.78 -16.11 1.34
C ALA A 193 -13.37 -17.37 0.56
N LEU A 194 -12.07 -17.60 0.38
CA LEU A 194 -11.57 -18.82 -0.26
C LEU A 194 -11.87 -20.07 0.58
N LEU A 195 -11.85 -19.96 1.91
CA LEU A 195 -12.19 -21.08 2.80
C LEU A 195 -13.70 -21.34 2.79
N PHE A 196 -14.53 -20.34 3.11
CA PHE A 196 -15.96 -20.55 3.36
C PHE A 196 -16.82 -20.51 2.08
N GLY A 197 -16.44 -19.76 1.04
CA GLY A 197 -17.28 -19.52 -0.12
C GLY A 197 -18.35 -18.47 0.19
N SER A 198 -19.62 -18.87 0.32
CA SER A 198 -20.74 -17.97 0.62
C SER A 198 -20.79 -17.61 2.10
N MET A 199 -20.81 -16.31 2.40
CA MET A 199 -20.78 -15.79 3.76
C MET A 199 -21.81 -14.67 3.94
N CYS A 200 -22.14 -14.36 5.19
CA CYS A 200 -22.50 -12.99 5.55
C CYS A 200 -21.42 -12.43 6.47
N ALA A 201 -20.61 -11.54 5.92
CA ALA A 201 -19.55 -10.82 6.62
C ALA A 201 -19.81 -9.31 6.51
N PRO A 202 -20.66 -8.75 7.39
CA PRO A 202 -20.91 -7.30 7.45
C PRO A 202 -19.62 -6.49 7.49
N ASP A 203 -19.57 -5.37 6.78
CA ASP A 203 -18.40 -4.49 6.60
C ASP A 203 -17.26 -5.08 5.74
N ALA A 204 -17.42 -6.28 5.17
CA ALA A 204 -16.41 -6.86 4.25
C ALA A 204 -16.15 -6.00 3.01
N LEU A 205 -17.10 -5.13 2.62
CA LEU A 205 -16.94 -4.20 1.49
C LEU A 205 -16.52 -2.79 1.93
N ASN A 206 -16.36 -2.55 3.23
CA ASN A 206 -15.90 -1.26 3.75
C ASN A 206 -14.47 -0.98 3.25
N ARG A 207 -14.15 0.27 2.90
CA ARG A 207 -12.82 0.67 2.40
C ARG A 207 -11.67 0.27 3.34
N GLN A 208 -11.92 0.16 4.64
CA GLN A 208 -10.91 -0.29 5.60
C GLN A 208 -10.52 -1.77 5.43
N PHE A 209 -11.46 -2.62 5.01
CA PHE A 209 -11.27 -4.07 4.84
C PHE A 209 -11.27 -4.52 3.36
N ASN A 210 -11.62 -3.61 2.45
CA ASN A 210 -11.59 -3.77 1.01
C ASN A 210 -10.91 -2.57 0.32
N PRO A 211 -9.65 -2.26 0.66
CA PRO A 211 -8.97 -1.05 0.19
C PRO A 211 -8.79 -1.01 -1.33
N THR A 212 -8.71 -2.18 -1.96
CA THR A 212 -8.52 -2.37 -3.41
C THR A 212 -9.83 -2.63 -4.16
N GLY A 213 -10.97 -2.70 -3.46
CA GLY A 213 -12.29 -2.88 -4.08
C GLY A 213 -12.53 -4.26 -4.71
N ASP A 214 -11.69 -5.27 -4.40
CA ASP A 214 -11.65 -6.57 -5.07
C ASP A 214 -11.91 -7.77 -4.14
N ASN A 215 -12.52 -7.54 -2.97
CA ASN A 215 -13.11 -8.62 -2.19
C ASN A 215 -14.18 -9.34 -3.02
N PRO A 216 -14.20 -10.70 -3.01
CA PRO A 216 -15.17 -11.46 -3.79
C PRO A 216 -16.59 -11.20 -3.28
N SER A 217 -17.58 -11.18 -4.17
CA SER A 217 -18.98 -10.94 -3.81
C SER A 217 -19.54 -11.96 -2.82
N THR A 218 -18.94 -13.16 -2.78
CA THR A 218 -19.39 -14.27 -1.94
C THR A 218 -19.37 -13.95 -0.44
N VAL A 219 -18.59 -12.95 -0.01
CA VAL A 219 -18.55 -12.48 1.38
C VAL A 219 -19.87 -11.89 1.87
N CYS A 220 -20.79 -11.57 0.95
CA CYS A 220 -22.09 -10.97 1.24
C CYS A 220 -23.28 -11.83 0.75
N ASP A 221 -23.05 -13.02 0.18
CA ASP A 221 -24.10 -13.88 -0.43
C ASP A 221 -25.25 -14.20 0.54
N LEU A 222 -24.93 -14.43 1.81
CA LEU A 222 -25.92 -14.84 2.81
C LEU A 222 -26.58 -13.65 3.49
N CYS A 223 -26.04 -12.44 3.34
CA CYS A 223 -26.56 -11.25 4.00
C CYS A 223 -27.99 -10.92 3.54
N GLN A 224 -28.76 -10.29 4.43
CA GLN A 224 -30.19 -10.08 4.19
C GLN A 224 -30.49 -8.73 3.54
N GLY A 225 -29.68 -7.71 3.81
CA GLY A 225 -29.86 -6.40 3.22
C GLY A 225 -29.88 -6.47 1.70
N SER A 226 -30.61 -5.56 1.06
CA SER A 226 -30.78 -5.60 -0.40
C SER A 226 -30.25 -4.35 -1.10
N THR A 227 -30.12 -3.22 -0.39
CA THR A 227 -29.75 -1.94 -1.00
C THR A 227 -28.96 -1.03 -0.06
N GLY A 228 -28.09 -0.21 -0.66
CA GLY A 228 -27.42 0.92 -0.01
C GLY A 228 -26.74 0.56 1.31
N ASN A 229 -27.03 1.32 2.35
CA ASN A 229 -26.40 1.19 3.67
C ASN A 229 -26.83 -0.05 4.46
N THR A 230 -27.74 -0.89 3.96
CA THR A 230 -28.19 -2.11 4.64
C THR A 230 -27.55 -3.38 4.09
N PHE A 231 -27.00 -3.36 2.88
CA PHE A 231 -26.42 -4.56 2.28
C PHE A 231 -24.98 -4.74 2.72
N CYS A 232 -24.72 -5.80 3.50
CA CYS A 232 -23.36 -6.19 3.90
C CYS A 232 -22.58 -5.10 4.65
N THR A 233 -23.30 -4.32 5.46
CA THR A 233 -22.76 -3.30 6.36
C THR A 233 -23.12 -3.65 7.80
N ASN A 234 -22.61 -2.90 8.77
CA ASN A 234 -23.10 -2.93 10.16
C ASN A 234 -24.61 -2.66 10.37
N GLN A 235 -25.36 -2.25 9.34
CA GLN A 235 -26.82 -2.08 9.40
C GLN A 235 -27.58 -3.24 8.72
N ASP A 236 -26.86 -4.25 8.21
CA ASP A 236 -27.49 -5.46 7.70
C ASP A 236 -28.30 -6.15 8.80
N PRO A 237 -29.49 -6.68 8.52
CA PRO A 237 -30.25 -7.44 9.52
C PRO A 237 -29.49 -8.63 10.11
N TYR A 238 -28.49 -9.16 9.39
CA TYR A 238 -27.60 -10.22 9.87
C TYR A 238 -26.30 -9.70 10.51
N ALA A 239 -26.16 -8.39 10.70
CA ALA A 239 -25.06 -7.80 11.46
C ALA A 239 -25.23 -7.92 12.97
N GLY A 240 -24.10 -7.91 13.69
CA GLY A 240 -24.06 -8.12 15.13
C GLY A 240 -24.25 -9.59 15.53
N ASN A 241 -24.16 -9.87 16.83
CA ASN A 241 -24.19 -11.25 17.33
C ASN A 241 -25.54 -11.93 17.12
N ILE A 242 -26.63 -11.21 17.37
CA ILE A 242 -27.99 -11.70 17.16
C ILE A 242 -28.29 -11.85 15.66
N GLY A 243 -27.85 -10.91 14.82
CA GLY A 243 -27.98 -11.01 13.38
C GLY A 243 -27.23 -12.22 12.80
N ALA A 244 -26.00 -12.48 13.26
CA ALA A 244 -25.23 -13.63 12.80
C ALA A 244 -25.87 -14.98 13.20
N LEU A 245 -26.49 -15.07 14.39
CA LEU A 245 -27.31 -16.24 14.75
C LEU A 245 -28.57 -16.34 13.88
N THR A 246 -29.20 -15.21 13.56
CA THR A 246 -30.34 -15.17 12.62
C THR A 246 -29.94 -15.63 11.22
N CYS A 247 -28.73 -15.30 10.77
CA CYS A 247 -28.15 -15.83 9.54
C CYS A 247 -27.98 -17.35 9.60
N LEU A 248 -27.43 -17.89 10.68
CA LEU A 248 -27.28 -19.35 10.87
C LEU A 248 -28.64 -20.05 10.84
N LEU A 249 -29.67 -19.43 11.41
CA LEU A 249 -31.03 -19.94 11.42
C LEU A 249 -31.68 -20.05 10.03
N ASN A 250 -31.29 -19.20 9.09
CA ASN A 250 -32.00 -19.10 7.81
C ASN A 250 -31.16 -19.57 6.61
N ARG A 251 -29.84 -19.33 6.64
CA ARG A 251 -28.99 -19.44 5.44
C ARG A 251 -27.61 -20.04 5.70
N GLY A 252 -27.09 -19.96 6.92
CA GLY A 252 -25.75 -20.42 7.28
C GLY A 252 -25.67 -21.85 7.82
N ASP A 253 -24.44 -22.36 7.85
CA ASP A 253 -24.06 -23.64 8.44
C ASP A 253 -23.29 -23.46 9.77
N ILE A 254 -22.62 -22.32 9.94
CA ILE A 254 -21.85 -21.94 11.14
C ILE A 254 -21.99 -20.43 11.43
N ALA A 255 -22.12 -20.05 12.70
CA ALA A 255 -22.04 -18.65 13.14
C ALA A 255 -20.87 -18.43 14.10
N PHE A 256 -20.15 -17.32 13.94
CA PHE A 256 -19.17 -16.86 14.92
C PHE A 256 -19.72 -15.68 15.69
N VAL A 257 -19.89 -15.84 17.00
CA VAL A 257 -20.59 -14.89 17.88
C VAL A 257 -20.00 -14.90 19.30
N ARG A 258 -20.43 -13.95 20.13
CA ARG A 258 -20.22 -14.01 21.59
C ARG A 258 -20.98 -15.19 22.18
N HIS A 259 -20.43 -15.81 23.23
CA HIS A 259 -21.09 -16.91 23.94
C HIS A 259 -22.49 -16.58 24.51
N THR A 260 -22.75 -15.30 24.78
CA THR A 260 -24.02 -14.80 25.31
C THR A 260 -25.14 -14.74 24.27
N ALA A 261 -24.80 -14.74 22.97
CA ALA A 261 -25.72 -14.44 21.89
C ALA A 261 -26.93 -15.39 21.87
N LEU A 262 -26.72 -16.67 22.15
CA LEU A 262 -27.80 -17.66 22.21
C LEU A 262 -28.79 -17.36 23.36
N ILE A 263 -28.28 -16.96 24.53
CA ILE A 263 -29.13 -16.64 25.69
C ILE A 263 -29.90 -15.33 25.45
N GLU A 264 -29.22 -14.33 24.89
CA GLU A 264 -29.84 -13.05 24.50
C GLU A 264 -30.94 -13.26 23.45
N PHE A 265 -30.75 -14.20 22.52
CA PHE A 265 -31.75 -14.57 21.52
C PHE A 265 -32.98 -15.19 22.19
N GLN A 266 -32.78 -16.18 23.07
CA GLN A 266 -33.87 -16.84 23.80
C GLN A 266 -34.65 -15.88 24.71
N ALA A 267 -33.97 -14.89 25.30
CA ALA A 267 -34.64 -13.87 26.11
C ALA A 267 -35.61 -13.00 25.29
N ARG A 268 -35.35 -12.82 23.98
CA ARG A 268 -36.23 -12.09 23.05
C ARG A 268 -37.32 -12.98 22.48
N ASP A 269 -36.97 -14.21 22.16
CA ASP A 269 -37.88 -15.23 21.65
C ASP A 269 -37.83 -16.47 22.55
N PRO A 270 -38.72 -16.55 23.56
CA PRO A 270 -38.78 -17.70 24.47
C PRO A 270 -39.05 -19.04 23.78
N SER A 271 -39.53 -19.02 22.53
CA SER A 271 -39.76 -20.23 21.73
C SER A 271 -38.50 -20.75 21.03
N PHE A 272 -37.39 -20.00 21.08
CA PHE A 272 -36.14 -20.36 20.43
C PHE A 272 -35.54 -21.67 21.00
N PRO A 273 -35.37 -22.71 20.15
CA PRO A 273 -34.94 -24.04 20.61
C PRO A 273 -33.42 -24.11 20.76
N MET A 274 -32.91 -23.63 21.90
CA MET A 274 -31.49 -23.61 22.25
C MET A 274 -30.79 -24.98 22.16
N ASP A 275 -31.53 -26.05 22.43
CA ASP A 275 -31.06 -27.44 22.40
C ASP A 275 -30.72 -27.94 20.99
N GLN A 276 -31.22 -27.27 19.95
CA GLN A 276 -30.88 -27.56 18.56
C GLN A 276 -29.52 -26.99 18.12
N PHE A 277 -28.75 -26.40 19.04
CA PHE A 277 -27.45 -25.80 18.76
C PHE A 277 -26.34 -26.37 19.64
N GLN A 278 -25.14 -26.42 19.06
CA GLN A 278 -23.92 -26.88 19.71
C GLN A 278 -22.77 -25.92 19.42
N LEU A 279 -21.74 -25.95 20.26
CA LEU A 279 -20.50 -25.24 19.98
C LEU A 279 -19.54 -26.16 19.24
N LEU A 280 -18.83 -25.63 18.25
CA LEU A 280 -17.69 -26.27 17.63
C LEU A 280 -16.41 -25.74 18.29
N CYS A 281 -15.63 -26.61 18.91
CA CYS A 281 -14.41 -26.25 19.62
C CYS A 281 -13.21 -26.20 18.67
N THR A 282 -12.14 -25.50 19.07
CA THR A 282 -10.89 -25.41 18.31
C THR A 282 -10.14 -26.74 18.18
N ASN A 283 -10.44 -27.72 19.03
CA ASN A 283 -9.95 -29.10 18.93
C ASN A 283 -10.83 -30.00 18.05
N GLY A 284 -11.93 -29.48 17.50
CA GLY A 284 -12.86 -30.21 16.63
C GLY A 284 -14.00 -30.94 17.34
N GLN A 285 -14.00 -30.96 18.67
CA GLN A 285 -15.13 -31.50 19.44
C GLN A 285 -16.36 -30.61 19.29
N ARG A 286 -17.53 -31.21 19.51
CA ARG A 286 -18.78 -30.47 19.67
C ARG A 286 -19.37 -30.72 21.04
N VAL A 287 -19.84 -29.65 21.66
CA VAL A 287 -20.37 -29.67 23.02
C VAL A 287 -21.66 -28.87 23.13
N SER A 288 -22.38 -29.05 24.24
CA SER A 288 -23.50 -28.17 24.59
C SER A 288 -23.04 -26.72 24.67
N TRP A 289 -23.92 -25.77 24.30
CA TRP A 289 -23.68 -24.33 24.41
C TRP A 289 -23.27 -23.88 25.81
N GLN A 290 -23.69 -24.61 26.85
CA GLN A 290 -23.35 -24.33 28.25
C GLN A 290 -21.86 -24.53 28.58
N GLN A 291 -21.13 -25.29 27.77
CA GLN A 291 -19.71 -25.59 27.97
C GLN A 291 -18.78 -24.58 27.27
N PHE A 292 -19.25 -23.35 27.05
CA PHE A 292 -18.50 -22.30 26.37
C PHE A 292 -17.15 -21.97 27.05
N GLN A 293 -17.05 -22.14 28.37
CA GLN A 293 -15.80 -21.92 29.11
C GLN A 293 -14.70 -22.89 28.68
N GLN A 294 -15.05 -24.15 28.40
CA GLN A 294 -14.10 -25.16 27.91
C GLN A 294 -13.99 -25.16 26.37
N CYS A 295 -15.03 -24.70 25.68
CA CYS A 295 -15.15 -24.70 24.23
C CYS A 295 -15.38 -23.28 23.68
N ASN A 296 -14.28 -22.58 23.43
CA ASN A 296 -14.27 -21.25 22.84
C ASN A 296 -13.09 -21.08 21.89
N TRP A 297 -13.16 -20.02 21.10
CA TRP A 297 -12.16 -19.64 20.09
C TRP A 297 -11.24 -18.51 20.57
N GLY A 298 -11.42 -18.04 21.80
CA GLY A 298 -10.62 -17.00 22.41
C GLY A 298 -11.42 -16.16 23.41
N ILE A 299 -10.67 -15.44 24.24
CA ILE A 299 -11.20 -14.49 25.22
C ILE A 299 -10.92 -13.08 24.69
N ALA A 300 -11.94 -12.23 24.74
CA ALA A 300 -11.87 -10.85 24.31
C ALA A 300 -12.21 -9.91 25.50
N PRO A 301 -11.52 -8.76 25.62
CA PRO A 301 -11.98 -7.68 26.47
C PRO A 301 -13.36 -7.19 26.04
N ALA A 302 -14.11 -6.64 27.00
CA ALA A 302 -15.39 -5.98 26.76
C ALA A 302 -15.25 -4.79 25.79
N SER A 303 -16.37 -4.36 25.23
CA SER A 303 -16.45 -3.11 24.49
C SER A 303 -16.06 -1.94 25.40
N ALA A 304 -15.45 -0.90 24.81
CA ALA A 304 -15.01 0.28 25.54
C ALA A 304 -15.53 1.57 24.91
N ILE A 305 -15.73 2.57 25.77
CA ILE A 305 -16.09 3.92 25.37
C ILE A 305 -14.79 4.66 25.07
N LEU A 306 -14.67 5.15 23.84
CA LEU A 306 -13.47 5.78 23.31
C LEU A 306 -13.61 7.29 23.27
N VAL A 307 -12.49 7.98 23.46
CA VAL A 307 -12.34 9.43 23.33
C VAL A 307 -11.04 9.76 22.61
N SER A 308 -10.94 10.93 21.99
CA SER A 308 -9.66 11.44 21.47
C SER A 308 -8.62 11.60 22.58
N HIS A 309 -7.40 11.07 22.39
CA HIS A 309 -6.29 11.24 23.34
C HIS A 309 -5.96 12.72 23.60
N ARG A 310 -6.27 13.60 22.62
CA ARG A 310 -6.08 15.04 22.72
C ARG A 310 -7.02 15.73 23.73
N ARG A 311 -8.06 15.05 24.22
CA ARG A 311 -8.99 15.63 25.21
C ARG A 311 -8.30 15.83 26.56
N PRO A 312 -8.46 17.00 27.20
CA PRO A 312 -7.93 17.23 28.55
C PRO A 312 -8.51 16.25 29.57
N LYS A 313 -7.71 15.89 30.58
CA LYS A 313 -8.13 15.00 31.68
C LYS A 313 -9.45 15.45 32.32
N GLN A 314 -9.60 16.75 32.61
CA GLN A 314 -10.80 17.31 33.24
C GLN A 314 -12.07 16.99 32.44
N LEU A 315 -11.99 17.04 31.11
CA LEU A 315 -13.12 16.72 30.24
C LEU A 315 -13.38 15.21 30.18
N ARG A 316 -12.32 14.39 30.16
CA ARG A 316 -12.45 12.92 30.28
C ARG A 316 -13.11 12.52 31.60
N ASP A 317 -12.84 13.22 32.70
CA ASP A 317 -13.46 13.00 34.00
C ASP A 317 -14.95 13.41 34.02
N ILE A 318 -15.34 14.40 33.22
CA ILE A 318 -16.76 14.74 33.00
C ILE A 318 -17.46 13.62 32.22
N TYR A 319 -16.84 13.11 31.15
CA TYR A 319 -17.39 11.99 30.38
C TYR A 319 -17.58 10.73 31.25
N ARG A 320 -16.59 10.38 32.07
CA ARG A 320 -16.69 9.26 33.02
C ARG A 320 -17.85 9.43 34.01
N ARG A 321 -18.05 10.65 34.53
CA ARG A 321 -19.17 10.96 35.43
C ARG A 321 -20.52 10.81 34.73
N LEU A 322 -20.68 11.36 33.52
CA LEU A 322 -21.89 11.18 32.71
C LEU A 322 -22.23 9.69 32.55
N LEU A 323 -21.25 8.85 32.23
CA LEU A 323 -21.44 7.41 32.05
C LEU A 323 -21.88 6.73 33.35
N SER A 324 -21.17 6.99 34.46
CA SER A 324 -21.52 6.45 35.79
C SER A 324 -22.93 6.87 36.23
N ASP A 325 -23.27 8.15 36.10
CA ASP A 325 -24.56 8.67 36.57
C ASP A 325 -25.71 8.14 35.70
N SER A 326 -25.48 8.01 34.38
CA SER A 326 -26.44 7.41 33.46
C SER A 326 -26.68 5.92 33.78
N ALA A 327 -25.62 5.14 34.03
CA ALA A 327 -25.77 3.72 34.35
C ALA A 327 -26.53 3.48 35.67
N LYS A 328 -26.26 4.32 36.69
CA LYS A 328 -26.95 4.24 37.99
C LYS A 328 -28.43 4.60 37.88
N TYR A 329 -28.77 5.66 37.15
CA TYR A 329 -30.12 6.20 37.12
C TYR A 329 -31.02 5.51 36.08
N PHE A 330 -30.51 5.24 34.89
CA PHE A 330 -31.24 4.63 33.77
C PHE A 330 -31.02 3.11 33.68
N SER A 331 -30.98 2.46 34.85
CA SER A 331 -30.83 1.01 34.96
C SER A 331 -32.02 0.26 34.34
N ALA A 332 -31.93 -1.08 34.26
CA ALA A 332 -32.93 -1.94 33.64
C ALA A 332 -34.36 -1.80 34.20
N GLN A 333 -34.52 -1.20 35.39
CA GLN A 333 -35.81 -1.03 36.06
C GLN A 333 -36.41 0.38 35.86
N ASN A 334 -35.68 1.26 35.19
CA ASN A 334 -36.13 2.64 34.99
C ASN A 334 -37.29 2.69 33.97
N PRO A 335 -38.44 3.31 34.30
CA PRO A 335 -39.62 3.35 33.43
C PRO A 335 -39.54 4.40 32.32
N THR A 336 -38.66 5.41 32.43
CA THR A 336 -38.56 6.50 31.45
C THR A 336 -37.57 6.16 30.33
N PHE A 337 -36.39 5.66 30.71
CA PHE A 337 -35.35 5.27 29.77
C PHE A 337 -34.45 4.19 30.39
N GLN A 338 -34.16 3.16 29.60
CA GLN A 338 -33.28 2.06 29.97
C GLN A 338 -32.03 2.10 29.09
N LEU A 339 -30.87 2.38 29.69
CA LEU A 339 -29.63 2.62 28.95
C LEU A 339 -29.18 1.39 28.15
N PHE A 340 -29.25 0.21 28.78
CA PHE A 340 -28.79 -1.07 28.24
C PHE A 340 -29.92 -1.92 27.64
N ASN A 341 -31.05 -1.32 27.26
CA ASN A 341 -32.13 -2.05 26.58
C ASN A 341 -32.48 -1.40 25.24
N SER A 342 -32.31 -2.15 24.15
CA SER A 342 -32.56 -1.69 22.78
C SER A 342 -33.90 -2.15 22.20
N GLN A 343 -34.68 -2.96 22.93
CA GLN A 343 -35.91 -3.57 22.44
C GLN A 343 -36.96 -2.54 21.98
N ARG A 344 -37.09 -1.41 22.70
CA ARG A 344 -38.02 -0.31 22.37
C ARG A 344 -37.75 0.29 20.98
N PHE A 345 -36.51 0.21 20.50
CA PHE A 345 -36.06 0.77 19.22
C PHE A 345 -35.97 -0.29 18.11
N GLN A 346 -36.52 -1.49 18.34
CA GLN A 346 -36.48 -2.60 17.39
C GLN A 346 -35.05 -2.95 16.94
N GLY A 347 -34.08 -2.86 17.87
CA GLY A 347 -32.67 -3.11 17.61
C GLY A 347 -32.00 -3.97 18.68
N THR A 348 -30.71 -4.21 18.48
CA THR A 348 -29.83 -4.97 19.38
C THR A 348 -28.56 -4.16 19.61
N ASP A 349 -28.06 -4.14 20.85
CA ASP A 349 -26.77 -3.52 21.17
C ASP A 349 -26.63 -2.06 20.68
N LEU A 350 -27.69 -1.25 20.76
CA LEU A 350 -27.67 0.16 20.35
C LEU A 350 -26.97 1.01 21.41
N LEU A 351 -25.94 1.80 21.04
CA LEU A 351 -25.01 2.54 21.90
C LEU A 351 -24.11 1.66 22.78
N PHE A 352 -24.69 0.69 23.45
CA PHE A 352 -24.06 -0.24 24.38
C PHE A 352 -24.68 -1.62 24.19
N SER A 353 -23.96 -2.68 24.58
CA SER A 353 -24.53 -4.01 24.53
C SER A 353 -25.71 -4.17 25.48
N ASP A 354 -26.74 -4.90 25.06
CA ASP A 354 -27.92 -5.17 25.89
C ASP A 354 -27.60 -6.12 27.06
N ALA A 355 -26.44 -6.79 27.03
CA ALA A 355 -25.92 -7.61 28.14
C ALA A 355 -25.19 -6.80 29.22
N THR A 356 -24.99 -5.50 29.00
CA THR A 356 -24.28 -4.61 29.94
C THR A 356 -25.13 -4.36 31.18
N ILE A 357 -24.50 -4.43 32.36
CA ILE A 357 -25.14 -4.14 33.65
C ILE A 357 -24.63 -2.83 34.27
N ASP A 358 -23.39 -2.45 33.98
CA ASP A 358 -22.76 -1.23 34.49
C ASP A 358 -21.50 -0.91 33.66
N PHE A 359 -20.82 0.20 33.98
CA PHE A 359 -19.51 0.54 33.44
C PHE A 359 -18.42 0.42 34.49
N ASN A 360 -17.25 -0.04 34.06
CA ASN A 360 -16.01 0.13 34.81
C ASN A 360 -15.26 1.35 34.26
N LEU A 361 -15.03 2.35 35.11
CA LEU A 361 -14.28 3.55 34.75
C LEU A 361 -12.78 3.24 34.73
N LEU A 362 -12.11 3.58 33.62
CA LEU A 362 -10.69 3.28 33.43
C LEU A 362 -9.82 4.45 33.88
N ASP A 363 -8.60 4.12 34.32
CA ASP A 363 -7.58 5.12 34.66
C ASP A 363 -7.27 6.03 33.46
N ASP A 364 -6.97 7.29 33.74
CA ASP A 364 -6.73 8.31 32.73
C ASP A 364 -5.52 8.07 31.83
N LYS A 365 -4.57 7.25 32.27
CA LYS A 365 -3.38 6.85 31.52
C LYS A 365 -3.58 5.53 30.76
N THR A 366 -4.77 4.95 30.78
CA THR A 366 -5.05 3.69 30.08
C THR A 366 -4.92 3.88 28.57
N SER A 367 -3.91 3.28 27.97
CA SER A 367 -3.77 3.21 26.51
C SER A 367 -4.61 2.07 25.95
N TYR A 368 -4.89 2.12 24.64
CA TYR A 368 -5.56 1.03 23.95
C TYR A 368 -4.77 -0.29 24.04
N THR A 369 -3.43 -0.25 24.04
CA THR A 369 -2.59 -1.45 24.18
C THR A 369 -2.69 -2.06 25.57
N ASN A 370 -2.72 -1.23 26.61
CA ASN A 370 -2.83 -1.70 27.99
C ASN A 370 -4.21 -2.29 28.24
N TYR A 371 -5.26 -1.66 27.69
CA TYR A 371 -6.63 -2.15 27.80
C TYR A 371 -6.82 -3.50 27.09
N LEU A 372 -6.33 -3.63 25.86
CA LEU A 372 -6.47 -4.87 25.10
C LEU A 372 -5.63 -6.02 25.68
N GLY A 373 -4.47 -5.71 26.24
CA GLY A 373 -3.57 -6.69 26.82
C GLY A 373 -2.70 -7.42 25.79
N VAL A 374 -1.57 -7.95 26.25
CA VAL A 374 -0.54 -8.55 25.39
C VAL A 374 -1.02 -9.79 24.64
N GLU A 375 -1.85 -10.62 25.27
CA GLU A 375 -2.35 -11.87 24.69
C GLU A 375 -3.29 -11.59 23.51
N TYR A 376 -4.19 -10.61 23.67
CA TYR A 376 -5.11 -10.20 22.63
C TYR A 376 -4.37 -9.54 21.45
N LEU A 377 -3.40 -8.68 21.74
CA LEU A 377 -2.57 -8.06 20.70
C LEU A 377 -1.74 -9.10 19.93
N ALA A 378 -1.22 -10.13 20.61
CA ALA A 378 -0.52 -11.23 19.96
C ALA A 378 -1.46 -12.06 19.07
N MET A 379 -2.73 -12.23 19.47
CA MET A 379 -3.76 -12.81 18.60
C MET A 379 -4.00 -11.94 17.36
N LEU A 380 -4.25 -10.64 17.52
CA LEU A 380 -4.47 -9.72 16.40
C LEU A 380 -3.32 -9.67 15.41
N SER A 381 -2.08 -9.79 15.89
CA SER A 381 -0.89 -9.75 15.02
C SER A 381 -0.89 -10.85 13.94
N ARG A 382 -1.61 -11.95 14.16
CA ARG A 382 -1.75 -13.07 13.20
C ARG A 382 -2.49 -12.67 11.94
N LEU A 383 -3.43 -11.73 12.04
CA LEU A 383 -4.16 -11.18 10.89
C LEU A 383 -3.24 -10.45 9.89
N TYR A 384 -2.02 -10.11 10.33
CA TYR A 384 -0.99 -9.43 9.56
C TYR A 384 0.26 -10.29 9.35
N GLU A 385 0.15 -11.61 9.53
CA GLU A 385 1.23 -12.54 9.17
C GLU A 385 1.29 -12.71 7.65
N CYS A 386 2.51 -12.82 7.12
CA CYS A 386 2.75 -13.06 5.71
C CYS A 386 3.79 -14.19 5.57
N PRO A 387 3.53 -15.21 4.74
CA PRO A 387 4.51 -16.27 4.48
C PRO A 387 5.81 -15.72 3.91
N LEU A 388 5.70 -14.76 2.97
CA LEU A 388 6.82 -13.94 2.54
C LEU A 388 7.07 -12.87 3.62
N ARG A 389 8.12 -13.03 4.42
CA ARG A 389 8.39 -12.10 5.54
C ARG A 389 8.99 -10.79 5.08
N VAL A 390 9.97 -10.86 4.18
CA VAL A 390 10.75 -9.71 3.71
C VAL A 390 10.84 -9.74 2.19
N LEU A 391 10.58 -8.59 1.57
CA LEU A 391 10.78 -8.31 0.16
C LEU A 391 11.99 -7.39 0.00
N ARG A 392 13.05 -7.89 -0.64
CA ARG A 392 14.31 -7.16 -0.84
C ARG A 392 14.27 -6.42 -2.19
N TRP A 393 13.96 -5.14 -2.12
CA TRP A 393 14.00 -4.23 -3.25
C TRP A 393 15.44 -3.87 -3.60
N CYS A 394 15.83 -4.07 -4.84
CA CYS A 394 17.16 -3.74 -5.28
C CYS A 394 17.23 -2.34 -5.90
N VAL A 395 18.19 -1.54 -5.43
CA VAL A 395 18.33 -0.11 -5.73
C VAL A 395 19.72 0.21 -6.26
N LEU A 396 19.83 1.19 -7.16
CA LEU A 396 21.01 1.45 -7.99
C LEU A 396 21.91 2.57 -7.47
N SER A 397 21.46 3.33 -6.48
CA SER A 397 22.19 4.47 -5.92
C SER A 397 21.90 4.67 -4.43
N SER A 398 22.69 5.52 -3.78
CA SER A 398 22.41 5.97 -2.40
C SER A 398 21.09 6.72 -2.31
N TYR A 399 20.70 7.44 -3.36
CA TYR A 399 19.43 8.19 -3.44
C TYR A 399 18.22 7.26 -3.52
N GLU A 400 18.27 6.25 -4.39
CA GLU A 400 17.21 5.23 -4.43
C GLU A 400 17.15 4.42 -3.14
N LYS A 401 18.30 4.16 -2.49
CA LYS A 401 18.33 3.50 -1.18
C LYS A 401 17.61 4.32 -0.12
N GLU A 402 17.78 5.63 -0.12
CA GLU A 402 17.10 6.51 0.82
C GLU A 402 15.59 6.56 0.56
N LYS A 403 15.15 6.68 -0.70
CA LYS A 403 13.72 6.57 -1.05
C LYS A 403 13.13 5.22 -0.65
N CYS A 404 13.85 4.13 -0.89
CA CYS A 404 13.45 2.78 -0.47
C CYS A 404 13.33 2.67 1.06
N ARG A 405 14.25 3.29 1.82
CA ARG A 405 14.18 3.33 3.29
C ARG A 405 12.94 4.09 3.79
N LEU A 406 12.60 5.19 3.14
CA LEU A 406 11.39 5.97 3.45
C LEU A 406 10.12 5.19 3.09
N MET A 407 10.10 4.52 1.94
CA MET A 407 9.04 3.60 1.52
C MET A 407 8.85 2.46 2.54
N LYS A 408 9.93 1.79 2.95
CA LYS A 408 9.95 0.77 4.01
C LYS A 408 9.29 1.26 5.29
N ASN A 409 9.65 2.47 5.75
CA ASN A 409 9.08 3.04 6.96
C ASN A 409 7.60 3.40 6.78
N ALA A 410 7.19 3.94 5.64
CA ALA A 410 5.80 4.26 5.34
C ALA A 410 4.92 3.00 5.33
N PHE A 411 5.40 1.92 4.70
CA PHE A 411 4.70 0.64 4.63
C PHE A 411 4.57 0.01 6.02
N ALA A 412 5.65 -0.01 6.80
CA ALA A 412 5.64 -0.53 8.17
C ALA A 412 4.67 0.23 9.09
N ARG A 413 4.55 1.56 8.96
CA ARG A 413 3.57 2.35 9.74
C ARG A 413 2.14 1.91 9.47
N LYS A 414 1.82 1.53 8.23
CA LYS A 414 0.50 1.05 7.81
C LYS A 414 0.32 -0.47 7.93
N ASN A 415 1.28 -1.19 8.53
CA ASN A 415 1.30 -2.66 8.61
C ASN A 415 1.15 -3.35 7.23
N ILE A 416 1.69 -2.74 6.17
CA ILE A 416 1.72 -3.36 4.84
C ILE A 416 2.74 -4.49 4.84
N LYS A 417 2.35 -5.67 4.32
CA LYS A 417 3.16 -6.88 4.22
C LYS A 417 3.34 -7.35 2.76
N PRO A 418 4.46 -8.00 2.39
CA PRO A 418 5.65 -8.29 3.21
C PRO A 418 6.40 -7.03 3.66
N ASP A 419 7.25 -7.14 4.69
CA ASP A 419 8.09 -6.02 5.09
C ASP A 419 9.13 -5.75 3.98
N VAL A 420 9.38 -4.48 3.66
CA VAL A 420 10.35 -4.12 2.61
C VAL A 420 11.76 -4.02 3.21
N ASP A 421 12.77 -4.48 2.46
CA ASP A 421 14.18 -4.19 2.72
C ASP A 421 14.90 -3.74 1.45
N CYS A 422 16.03 -3.04 1.59
CA CYS A 422 16.68 -2.34 0.48
C CYS A 422 18.11 -2.87 0.22
N VAL A 423 18.31 -3.49 -0.94
CA VAL A 423 19.61 -4.06 -1.37
C VAL A 423 20.27 -3.17 -2.40
N SER A 424 21.47 -2.67 -2.12
CA SER A 424 22.18 -1.81 -3.06
C SER A 424 22.93 -2.61 -4.14
N ALA A 425 22.92 -2.13 -5.36
CA ALA A 425 23.75 -2.59 -6.48
C ALA A 425 24.40 -1.40 -7.17
N LYS A 426 25.53 -1.60 -7.86
CA LYS A 426 26.23 -0.53 -8.58
C LYS A 426 25.50 -0.11 -9.86
N ASN A 427 24.82 -1.06 -10.50
CA ASN A 427 24.07 -0.88 -11.74
C ASN A 427 22.96 -1.95 -11.86
N ALA A 428 22.11 -1.81 -12.88
CA ALA A 428 21.00 -2.72 -13.12
C ALA A 428 21.47 -4.18 -13.38
N MET A 429 22.63 -4.39 -14.00
CA MET A 429 23.16 -5.73 -14.30
C MET A 429 23.56 -6.50 -13.05
N GLU A 430 24.28 -5.85 -12.12
CA GLU A 430 24.59 -6.42 -10.81
C GLU A 430 23.30 -6.73 -10.05
N CYS A 431 22.31 -5.85 -10.13
CA CYS A 431 21.03 -6.05 -9.47
C CYS A 431 20.26 -7.26 -10.02
N MET A 432 20.14 -7.40 -11.33
CA MET A 432 19.55 -8.59 -11.97
C MET A 432 20.30 -9.88 -11.59
N SER A 433 21.64 -9.81 -11.50
CA SER A 433 22.47 -10.92 -11.02
C SER A 433 22.17 -11.28 -9.55
N LYS A 434 22.01 -10.28 -8.67
CA LYS A 434 21.62 -10.48 -7.27
C LYS A 434 20.23 -11.11 -7.16
N ILE A 435 19.28 -10.72 -8.00
CA ILE A 435 17.95 -11.32 -8.01
C ILE A 435 18.01 -12.79 -8.43
N ARG A 436 18.75 -13.09 -9.49
CA ARG A 436 18.97 -14.47 -9.94
C ARG A 436 19.61 -15.34 -8.86
N GLN A 437 20.54 -14.78 -8.07
CA GLN A 437 21.22 -15.45 -6.97
C GLN A 437 20.39 -15.53 -5.69
N GLY A 438 19.19 -14.94 -5.65
CA GLY A 438 18.35 -14.88 -4.45
C GLY A 438 18.88 -13.95 -3.36
N ILE A 439 19.73 -12.97 -3.70
CA ILE A 439 20.23 -11.92 -2.79
C ILE A 439 19.25 -10.74 -2.72
N ALA A 440 18.56 -10.45 -3.81
CA ALA A 440 17.47 -9.49 -3.90
C ALA A 440 16.25 -10.16 -4.56
N ASP A 441 15.10 -9.49 -4.54
CA ASP A 441 13.83 -10.11 -5.00
C ASP A 441 13.22 -9.37 -6.19
N ILE A 442 13.28 -8.04 -6.22
CA ILE A 442 12.67 -7.22 -7.28
C ILE A 442 13.53 -6.01 -7.68
N ILE A 443 13.34 -5.55 -8.92
CA ILE A 443 13.87 -4.30 -9.48
C ILE A 443 12.93 -3.73 -10.55
N THR A 444 12.86 -2.41 -10.67
CA THR A 444 12.18 -1.71 -11.77
C THR A 444 13.18 -1.42 -12.89
N LEU A 445 12.93 -1.87 -14.12
CA LEU A 445 13.83 -1.76 -15.27
C LEU A 445 13.17 -1.05 -16.46
N ASP A 446 13.96 -0.39 -17.30
CA ASP A 446 13.50 0.03 -18.63
C ASP A 446 13.20 -1.19 -19.52
N ALA A 447 12.45 -0.98 -20.60
CA ALA A 447 12.03 -2.04 -21.52
C ALA A 447 13.21 -2.87 -22.11
N ALA A 448 14.34 -2.23 -22.41
CA ALA A 448 15.50 -2.91 -22.97
C ALA A 448 16.22 -3.75 -21.89
N ASP A 449 16.38 -3.19 -20.69
CA ASP A 449 16.93 -3.93 -19.55
C ASP A 449 16.01 -5.08 -19.11
N ALA A 450 14.68 -4.90 -19.12
CA ALA A 450 13.71 -5.94 -18.82
C ALA A 450 13.83 -7.11 -19.82
N TYR A 451 13.99 -6.81 -21.12
CA TYR A 451 14.24 -7.83 -22.13
C TYR A 451 15.54 -8.60 -21.85
N ARG A 452 16.62 -7.91 -21.45
CA ARG A 452 17.87 -8.56 -21.02
C ARG A 452 17.67 -9.41 -19.76
N ALA A 453 16.91 -8.91 -18.79
CA ALA A 453 16.59 -9.60 -17.54
C ALA A 453 15.96 -10.97 -17.81
N GLN A 454 14.97 -11.01 -18.70
CA GLN A 454 14.29 -12.23 -19.08
C GLN A 454 15.22 -13.23 -19.77
N ARG A 455 16.06 -12.77 -20.70
CA ARG A 455 16.92 -13.67 -21.49
C ARG A 455 18.15 -14.18 -20.72
N TYR A 456 18.77 -13.35 -19.89
CA TYR A 456 20.09 -13.67 -19.32
C TYR A 456 20.09 -13.90 -17.81
N TYR A 457 19.09 -13.37 -17.11
CA TYR A 457 19.06 -13.40 -15.67
C TYR A 457 17.93 -14.27 -15.10
N GLN A 458 17.10 -14.87 -15.96
CA GLN A 458 15.95 -15.70 -15.55
C GLN A 458 14.97 -14.91 -14.68
N LEU A 459 14.68 -13.68 -15.10
CA LEU A 459 13.68 -12.81 -14.48
C LEU A 459 12.39 -12.81 -15.31
N VAL A 460 11.27 -12.53 -14.66
CA VAL A 460 9.94 -12.41 -15.26
C VAL A 460 9.27 -11.11 -14.82
N PRO A 461 8.39 -10.54 -15.67
CA PRO A 461 7.64 -9.34 -15.32
C PRO A 461 6.60 -9.62 -14.23
N LEU A 462 6.38 -8.63 -13.36
CA LEU A 462 5.33 -8.64 -12.34
C LEU A 462 4.29 -7.54 -12.62
N ALA A 463 4.76 -6.32 -12.88
CA ALA A 463 3.93 -5.14 -13.11
C ALA A 463 4.64 -4.15 -14.03
N ALA A 464 3.89 -3.23 -14.63
CA ALA A 464 4.40 -2.12 -15.41
C ALA A 464 3.94 -0.79 -14.78
N GLU A 465 4.75 0.26 -14.97
CA GLU A 465 4.32 1.63 -14.71
C GLU A 465 3.24 2.03 -15.72
N ASP A 466 2.23 2.77 -15.24
CA ASP A 466 1.19 3.40 -16.06
C ASP A 466 1.25 4.90 -15.86
N TYR A 467 1.34 5.65 -16.97
CA TYR A 467 1.48 7.09 -16.99
C TYR A 467 0.13 7.82 -17.22
N GLY A 468 -0.98 7.08 -17.24
CA GLY A 468 -2.33 7.62 -17.34
C GLY A 468 -2.84 7.82 -18.77
N VAL A 469 -4.11 8.23 -18.87
CA VAL A 469 -4.88 8.27 -20.12
C VAL A 469 -4.32 9.29 -21.12
N ASP A 470 -3.74 10.39 -20.64
CA ASP A 470 -3.20 11.46 -21.49
C ASP A 470 -2.01 11.00 -22.37
N MET A 471 -1.32 9.94 -21.94
CA MET A 471 -0.11 9.41 -22.58
C MET A 471 -0.30 8.10 -23.36
N GLU A 472 -1.54 7.62 -23.56
CA GLU A 472 -1.82 6.24 -24.01
C GLU A 472 -1.22 5.22 -23.03
N SER A 473 -1.91 4.96 -21.91
CA SER A 473 -1.54 4.05 -20.80
C SER A 473 -0.39 3.07 -21.09
N ASN A 474 0.64 3.10 -20.26
CA ASN A 474 1.88 2.30 -20.35
C ASN A 474 2.79 2.59 -21.57
N VAL A 475 2.64 3.72 -22.27
CA VAL A 475 3.50 4.10 -23.40
C VAL A 475 4.08 5.51 -23.21
N MET A 476 5.35 5.69 -23.58
CA MET A 476 6.00 6.98 -23.74
C MET A 476 6.55 7.16 -25.16
N TYR A 477 7.03 8.37 -25.47
CA TYR A 477 7.62 8.70 -26.76
C TYR A 477 9.11 9.04 -26.60
N ALA A 478 9.98 8.32 -27.30
CA ALA A 478 11.39 8.69 -27.44
C ALA A 478 11.52 9.83 -28.45
N VAL A 479 12.18 10.91 -28.07
CA VAL A 479 12.36 12.12 -28.87
C VAL A 479 13.81 12.58 -28.90
N ALA A 480 14.16 13.33 -29.94
CA ALA A 480 15.42 14.05 -30.04
C ALA A 480 15.15 15.55 -29.86
N VAL A 481 15.78 16.16 -28.86
CA VAL A 481 15.56 17.56 -28.48
C VAL A 481 16.80 18.38 -28.79
N ALA A 482 16.62 19.55 -29.40
CA ALA A 482 17.68 20.53 -29.63
C ALA A 482 17.25 21.90 -29.12
N LYS A 483 18.23 22.79 -28.89
CA LYS A 483 17.96 24.20 -28.61
C LYS A 483 17.39 24.86 -29.86
N ARG A 484 16.37 25.71 -29.70
CA ARG A 484 15.80 26.51 -30.79
C ARG A 484 16.82 27.46 -31.42
N THR A 485 17.82 27.90 -30.65
CA THR A 485 18.93 28.75 -31.13
C THR A 485 19.92 28.01 -32.01
N ASP A 486 20.02 26.68 -31.93
CA ASP A 486 20.82 25.88 -32.86
C ASP A 486 19.96 25.53 -34.08
N LEU A 487 20.02 26.37 -35.12
CA LEU A 487 19.29 26.16 -36.37
C LEU A 487 19.92 25.12 -37.29
N THR A 488 21.15 24.69 -36.98
CA THR A 488 21.91 23.81 -37.88
C THR A 488 21.62 22.35 -37.61
N THR A 489 21.38 21.95 -36.37
CA THR A 489 21.24 20.55 -35.99
C THR A 489 19.88 19.98 -36.39
N ASN A 490 19.90 18.83 -37.06
CA ASN A 490 18.74 17.99 -37.38
C ASN A 490 19.15 16.50 -37.31
N LEU A 491 18.20 15.58 -37.46
CA LEU A 491 18.50 14.14 -37.36
C LEU A 491 19.43 13.62 -38.45
N TRP A 492 19.57 14.32 -39.58
CA TRP A 492 20.40 13.89 -40.71
C TRP A 492 21.86 14.34 -40.59
N ASN A 493 22.19 15.29 -39.71
CA ASN A 493 23.54 15.87 -39.60
C ASN A 493 24.17 15.76 -38.21
N LEU A 494 23.96 14.60 -37.58
CA LEU A 494 24.46 14.32 -36.23
C LEU A 494 25.94 13.93 -36.14
N ARG A 495 26.63 13.76 -37.28
CA ARG A 495 28.05 13.38 -37.31
C ARG A 495 28.92 14.41 -36.59
N GLY A 496 29.72 13.96 -35.63
CA GLY A 496 30.61 14.80 -34.83
C GLY A 496 29.92 15.72 -33.83
N LYS A 497 28.58 15.71 -33.75
CA LYS A 497 27.82 16.53 -32.79
C LYS A 497 27.92 15.94 -31.38
N THR A 498 27.98 16.82 -30.38
CA THR A 498 27.84 16.45 -28.96
C THR A 498 26.42 15.95 -28.70
N ILE A 499 26.29 14.71 -28.22
CA ILE A 499 24.99 14.17 -27.81
C ILE A 499 24.90 14.02 -26.29
N CYS A 500 23.68 14.12 -25.78
CA CYS A 500 23.31 13.79 -24.42
C CYS A 500 22.33 12.63 -24.45
N SER A 501 22.64 11.54 -23.76
CA SER A 501 21.87 10.29 -23.78
C SER A 501 21.49 9.89 -22.36
N THR A 502 20.31 9.31 -22.19
CA THR A 502 19.84 8.79 -20.90
C THR A 502 20.82 7.79 -20.30
N ALA A 503 21.20 6.77 -21.07
CA ALA A 503 22.19 5.75 -20.73
C ALA A 503 22.53 4.86 -21.94
N MET A 504 23.74 4.31 -21.91
CA MET A 504 24.17 3.24 -22.81
C MET A 504 23.28 2.00 -22.63
N GLY A 505 22.60 1.59 -23.69
CA GLY A 505 21.71 0.42 -23.68
C GLY A 505 20.29 0.69 -23.17
N ASP A 506 19.92 1.94 -22.90
CA ASP A 506 18.52 2.34 -22.73
C ASP A 506 17.82 2.48 -24.09
N LEU A 507 16.50 2.33 -24.12
CA LEU A 507 15.72 2.34 -25.35
C LEU A 507 15.73 3.74 -26.00
N ALA A 508 15.29 4.76 -25.28
CA ALA A 508 15.14 6.12 -25.81
C ALA A 508 16.50 6.79 -26.08
N GLY A 509 17.44 6.68 -25.15
CA GLY A 509 18.72 7.38 -25.25
C GLY A 509 19.76 6.70 -26.14
N TRP A 510 19.64 5.40 -26.43
CA TRP A 510 20.68 4.65 -27.15
C TRP A 510 20.16 3.76 -28.27
N HIS A 511 19.32 2.77 -27.97
CA HIS A 511 18.88 1.81 -29.00
C HIS A 511 18.12 2.49 -30.14
N VAL A 512 17.20 3.39 -29.84
CA VAL A 512 16.43 4.17 -30.84
C VAL A 512 17.33 5.02 -31.74
N PRO A 513 18.23 5.87 -31.23
CA PRO A 513 19.12 6.65 -32.10
C PRO A 513 20.11 5.78 -32.89
N VAL A 514 20.61 4.68 -32.32
CA VAL A 514 21.51 3.75 -33.04
C VAL A 514 20.79 3.01 -34.18
N ASP A 515 19.55 2.56 -33.95
CA ASP A 515 18.72 1.95 -35.00
C ASP A 515 18.44 2.95 -36.11
N TYR A 516 18.15 4.21 -35.77
CA TYR A 516 17.95 5.28 -36.74
C TYR A 516 19.19 5.52 -37.60
N LEU A 517 20.39 5.63 -37.00
CA LEU A 517 21.66 5.79 -37.73
C LEU A 517 21.94 4.62 -38.69
N SER A 518 21.57 3.41 -38.26
CA SER A 518 21.71 2.21 -39.09
C SER A 518 20.72 2.24 -40.26
N ALA A 519 19.49 2.67 -40.04
CA ALA A 519 18.44 2.76 -41.06
C ALA A 519 18.77 3.78 -42.16
N ILE A 520 19.37 4.92 -41.81
CA ILE A 520 19.80 5.94 -42.78
C ILE A 520 21.16 5.65 -43.43
N LYS A 521 21.79 4.51 -43.12
CA LYS A 521 23.09 4.07 -43.66
C LYS A 521 24.26 5.04 -43.39
N GLU A 522 24.17 5.84 -42.33
CA GLU A 522 25.25 6.75 -41.90
C GLU A 522 26.42 6.01 -41.22
N THR A 523 26.16 4.78 -40.78
CA THR A 523 27.16 3.92 -40.16
C THR A 523 27.14 2.52 -40.79
N TYR A 524 28.32 1.93 -40.98
CA TYR A 524 28.48 0.55 -41.40
C TYR A 524 29.08 -0.23 -40.23
N VAL A 525 28.27 -1.10 -39.62
CA VAL A 525 28.71 -1.91 -38.49
C VAL A 525 29.67 -2.97 -38.99
N THR A 526 30.96 -2.83 -38.67
CA THR A 526 31.97 -3.85 -38.93
C THR A 526 32.22 -4.67 -37.67
N ASN A 527 32.42 -5.99 -37.83
CA ASN A 527 32.78 -6.91 -36.75
C ASN A 527 31.82 -6.88 -35.52
N CYS A 528 30.54 -6.56 -35.73
CA CYS A 528 29.52 -6.46 -34.67
C CYS A 528 29.82 -5.46 -33.53
N HIS A 529 30.70 -4.47 -33.74
CA HIS A 529 31.02 -3.43 -32.75
C HIS A 529 30.10 -2.21 -32.83
N ILE A 530 28.78 -2.42 -32.71
CA ILE A 530 27.81 -1.35 -32.92
C ILE A 530 28.01 -0.14 -31.99
N ASN A 531 28.28 -0.37 -30.70
CA ASN A 531 28.50 0.71 -29.73
C ASN A 531 29.76 1.54 -30.06
N LYS A 532 30.81 0.90 -30.58
CA LYS A 532 32.02 1.59 -31.03
C LYS A 532 31.71 2.46 -32.24
N VAL A 533 31.12 1.88 -33.28
CA VAL A 533 30.84 2.57 -34.55
C VAL A 533 29.88 3.75 -34.33
N ALA A 534 28.80 3.53 -33.57
CA ALA A 534 27.89 4.62 -33.19
C ALA A 534 28.61 5.68 -32.35
N GLY A 535 29.49 5.28 -31.44
CA GLY A 535 30.26 6.21 -30.63
C GLY A 535 31.29 7.02 -31.41
N GLU A 536 31.88 6.47 -32.48
CA GLU A 536 32.81 7.17 -33.38
C GLU A 536 32.08 8.14 -34.32
N TYR A 537 30.81 7.88 -34.60
CA TYR A 537 29.95 8.78 -35.37
C TYR A 537 29.64 10.07 -34.59
N PHE A 538 29.40 9.97 -33.29
CA PHE A 538 29.13 11.11 -32.42
C PHE A 538 30.42 11.82 -31.97
N GLY A 539 30.29 13.10 -31.60
CA GLY A 539 31.38 13.88 -31.03
C GLY A 539 31.62 13.59 -29.54
N ARG A 540 32.22 14.55 -28.83
CA ARG A 540 32.32 14.52 -27.37
C ARG A 540 30.92 14.51 -26.80
N SER A 541 30.54 13.53 -25.98
CA SER A 541 29.17 13.29 -25.56
C SER A 541 29.09 12.92 -24.07
N CYS A 542 27.88 12.85 -23.53
CA CYS A 542 27.61 12.14 -22.28
C CYS A 542 26.64 11.00 -22.53
N VAL A 543 27.15 9.78 -22.36
CA VAL A 543 26.41 8.53 -22.47
C VAL A 543 26.75 7.68 -21.25
N PRO A 544 26.01 7.84 -20.14
CA PRO A 544 26.24 7.11 -18.90
C PRO A 544 26.29 5.59 -19.14
N GLY A 545 27.28 4.91 -18.58
CA GLY A 545 27.52 3.48 -18.78
C GLY A 545 28.34 3.13 -20.02
N ALA A 546 28.74 4.09 -20.86
CA ALA A 546 29.48 3.80 -22.09
C ALA A 546 30.86 3.16 -21.85
N LEU A 547 31.44 3.35 -20.66
CA LEU A 547 32.70 2.74 -20.24
C LEU A 547 32.54 1.58 -19.27
N ASP A 548 31.31 1.27 -18.84
CA ASP A 548 31.04 0.16 -17.94
C ASP A 548 31.38 -1.17 -18.62
N TYR A 549 31.90 -2.12 -17.83
CA TYR A 549 32.32 -3.44 -18.34
C TYR A 549 31.22 -4.14 -19.14
N ASP A 550 29.97 -4.01 -18.68
CA ASP A 550 28.80 -4.63 -19.30
C ASP A 550 28.59 -4.14 -20.74
N TYR A 551 28.88 -2.88 -21.05
CA TYR A 551 28.71 -2.31 -22.40
C TYR A 551 30.02 -2.12 -23.18
N ASN A 552 31.16 -2.27 -22.50
CA ASN A 552 32.49 -2.02 -23.04
C ASN A 552 33.52 -3.11 -22.67
N ARG A 553 33.11 -4.38 -22.73
CA ARG A 553 33.97 -5.53 -22.34
C ARG A 553 35.33 -5.55 -23.05
N LEU A 554 35.35 -5.19 -24.34
CA LEU A 554 36.56 -5.15 -25.17
C LEU A 554 37.33 -3.82 -25.06
N LYS A 555 36.86 -2.89 -24.23
CA LYS A 555 37.43 -1.54 -24.05
C LYS A 555 37.58 -0.76 -25.37
N THR A 556 36.65 -1.00 -26.30
CA THR A 556 36.66 -0.41 -27.65
C THR A 556 35.81 0.84 -27.78
N ASN A 557 34.88 1.10 -26.85
CA ASN A 557 34.01 2.27 -26.93
C ASN A 557 34.86 3.55 -26.82
N PRO A 558 34.61 4.57 -27.65
CA PRO A 558 35.37 5.82 -27.60
C PRO A 558 35.21 6.51 -26.24
N ARG A 559 36.32 6.98 -25.66
CA ARG A 559 36.29 7.81 -24.44
C ARG A 559 35.47 9.09 -24.64
N ALA A 560 35.35 9.56 -25.89
CA ALA A 560 34.53 10.69 -26.29
C ALA A 560 33.08 10.60 -25.77
N LEU A 561 32.53 9.39 -25.63
CA LEU A 561 31.17 9.16 -25.14
C LEU A 561 30.91 9.61 -23.69
N CYS A 562 31.95 9.78 -22.88
CA CYS A 562 31.83 10.22 -21.49
C CYS A 562 32.39 11.62 -21.23
N LEU A 563 33.05 12.27 -22.21
CA LEU A 563 33.81 13.50 -21.98
C LEU A 563 32.95 14.69 -21.53
N LYS A 564 31.63 14.65 -21.76
CA LYS A 564 30.69 15.70 -21.34
C LYS A 564 29.87 15.33 -20.11
N CYS A 565 30.10 14.15 -19.51
CA CYS A 565 29.42 13.78 -18.28
C CYS A 565 29.89 14.64 -17.10
N TYR A 566 28.98 14.86 -16.15
CA TYR A 566 29.14 15.87 -15.11
C TYR A 566 30.02 15.34 -13.97
N SER A 567 29.64 14.19 -13.42
CA SER A 567 30.21 13.63 -12.19
C SER A 567 31.70 13.29 -12.34
N LYS A 568 32.39 13.05 -11.21
CA LYS A 568 33.85 12.78 -11.16
C LYS A 568 34.14 11.50 -10.37
N GLY A 569 35.40 11.07 -10.39
CA GLY A 569 35.84 9.90 -9.62
C GLY A 569 35.12 8.61 -10.04
N SER A 570 34.62 7.85 -9.06
CA SER A 570 33.90 6.59 -9.29
C SER A 570 32.52 6.76 -9.93
N ASP A 571 31.96 7.96 -9.90
CA ASP A 571 30.61 8.23 -10.38
C ASP A 571 30.60 8.77 -11.82
N TYR A 572 31.77 9.15 -12.33
CA TYR A 572 31.98 9.65 -13.69
C TYR A 572 31.43 8.68 -14.72
N CYS A 573 30.43 9.14 -15.49
CA CYS A 573 29.79 8.35 -16.53
C CYS A 573 29.18 7.03 -16.03
N SER A 574 28.82 6.94 -14.75
CA SER A 574 28.21 5.75 -14.17
C SER A 574 26.76 5.58 -14.65
N ARG A 575 26.32 4.34 -14.90
CA ARG A 575 24.92 4.06 -15.28
C ARG A 575 23.98 4.01 -14.07
N SER A 576 23.85 5.12 -13.36
CA SER A 576 22.96 5.28 -12.19
C SER A 576 22.78 6.78 -11.88
N GLN A 577 21.86 7.13 -10.97
CA GLN A 577 21.64 8.52 -10.52
C GLN A 577 22.86 9.16 -9.80
N ARG A 578 23.98 8.44 -9.66
CA ARG A 578 25.27 9.00 -9.23
C ARG A 578 25.92 9.88 -10.31
N GLU A 579 25.60 9.66 -11.58
CA GLU A 579 25.91 10.58 -12.67
C GLU A 579 24.75 11.57 -12.82
N MET A 580 25.00 12.88 -12.67
CA MET A 580 23.90 13.88 -12.75
C MET A 580 23.26 13.96 -14.14
N PHE A 581 23.98 13.55 -15.18
CA PHE A 581 23.45 13.51 -16.55
C PHE A 581 22.80 12.16 -16.92
N TYR A 582 22.55 11.28 -15.94
CA TYR A 582 21.83 10.02 -16.12
C TYR A 582 20.31 10.20 -16.24
N GLY A 583 19.68 9.35 -17.06
CA GLY A 583 18.23 9.35 -17.26
C GLY A 583 17.72 10.50 -18.14
N SER A 584 16.40 10.58 -18.33
CA SER A 584 15.76 11.58 -19.22
C SER A 584 16.02 13.01 -18.78
N SER A 585 15.81 13.32 -17.50
CA SER A 585 16.05 14.65 -16.93
C SER A 585 17.54 15.02 -16.93
N GLY A 586 18.44 14.08 -16.62
CA GLY A 586 19.88 14.31 -16.67
C GLY A 586 20.42 14.54 -18.09
N ALA A 587 19.93 13.80 -19.07
CA ALA A 587 20.29 14.01 -20.48
C ALA A 587 19.75 15.34 -21.02
N PHE A 588 18.56 15.77 -20.59
CA PHE A 588 18.07 17.12 -20.88
C PHE A 588 18.92 18.20 -20.19
N ARG A 589 19.31 18.01 -18.93
CA ARG A 589 20.25 18.90 -18.22
C ARG A 589 21.60 19.02 -18.93
N CYS A 590 22.13 17.92 -19.46
CA CYS A 590 23.34 17.90 -20.28
C CYS A 590 23.22 18.81 -21.53
N LEU A 591 22.04 18.89 -22.14
CA LEU A 591 21.78 19.78 -23.27
C LEU A 591 21.85 21.25 -22.83
N THR A 592 21.36 21.58 -21.62
CA THR A 592 21.20 22.97 -21.17
C THR A 592 22.47 23.56 -20.54
N GLU A 593 23.21 22.82 -19.73
CA GLU A 593 24.36 23.33 -18.96
C GLU A 593 25.61 23.68 -19.80
N GLY A 594 26.50 24.49 -19.21
CA GLY A 594 27.52 25.34 -19.86
C GLY A 594 28.62 24.69 -20.73
N THR A 595 28.58 23.39 -21.01
CA THR A 595 29.41 22.78 -22.07
C THR A 595 28.61 22.25 -23.27
N GLY A 596 27.28 22.41 -23.24
CA GLY A 596 26.32 22.35 -24.34
C GLY A 596 26.32 21.06 -25.17
N GLY A 597 25.27 20.25 -25.03
CA GLY A 597 24.87 19.31 -26.07
C GLY A 597 24.34 20.01 -27.33
N HIS A 598 24.41 19.35 -28.48
CA HIS A 598 23.65 19.78 -29.67
C HIS A 598 22.27 19.11 -29.69
N VAL A 599 22.20 17.86 -29.22
CA VAL A 599 20.97 17.08 -29.17
C VAL A 599 20.93 16.23 -27.90
N ALA A 600 19.75 16.13 -27.28
CA ALA A 600 19.46 15.16 -26.24
C ALA A 600 18.47 14.11 -26.75
N PHE A 601 18.77 12.84 -26.54
CA PHE A 601 17.86 11.73 -26.78
C PHE A 601 17.19 11.33 -25.46
N VAL A 602 15.90 11.63 -25.33
CA VAL A 602 15.15 11.57 -24.06
C VAL A 602 13.71 11.12 -24.28
N MET A 603 13.01 10.82 -23.20
CA MET A 603 11.55 10.73 -23.24
C MET A 603 10.92 12.12 -23.45
N HIS A 604 9.79 12.19 -24.13
CA HIS A 604 9.09 13.45 -24.43
C HIS A 604 8.71 14.29 -23.20
N THR A 605 8.55 13.66 -22.03
CA THR A 605 8.24 14.33 -20.76
C THR A 605 9.42 15.13 -20.21
N ALA A 606 10.66 14.82 -20.61
CA ALA A 606 11.86 15.40 -20.03
C ALA A 606 11.91 16.94 -20.11
N VAL A 607 11.51 17.52 -21.25
CA VAL A 607 11.50 18.98 -21.41
C VAL A 607 10.41 19.58 -20.53
N ILE A 608 9.18 19.05 -20.67
CA ILE A 608 7.99 19.56 -19.98
C ILE A 608 8.17 19.55 -18.46
N SER A 609 8.73 18.47 -17.90
CA SER A 609 8.95 18.36 -16.44
C SER A 609 10.07 19.26 -15.92
N ASN A 610 10.97 19.75 -16.78
CA ASN A 610 12.15 20.51 -16.39
C ASN A 610 12.17 21.97 -16.88
N THR A 611 11.06 22.49 -17.40
CA THR A 611 10.94 23.88 -17.84
C THR A 611 9.73 24.57 -17.21
N ASP A 612 9.61 25.88 -17.45
CA ASP A 612 8.43 26.69 -17.12
C ASP A 612 8.06 26.64 -15.63
N GLY A 613 9.09 26.56 -14.77
CA GLY A 613 8.95 26.56 -13.32
C GLY A 613 8.50 25.24 -12.69
N ARG A 614 8.36 24.15 -13.47
CA ARG A 614 7.95 22.82 -12.93
C ARG A 614 9.06 22.13 -12.15
N ASN A 615 10.32 22.27 -12.61
CA ASN A 615 11.48 21.88 -11.82
C ASN A 615 12.08 23.12 -11.14
N VAL A 616 12.16 23.08 -9.81
CA VAL A 616 12.66 24.16 -8.95
C VAL A 616 14.16 24.10 -8.70
N ASP A 617 14.87 23.13 -9.27
CA ASP A 617 16.33 23.02 -9.21
C ASP A 617 16.99 24.23 -9.88
N GLN A 618 18.14 24.66 -9.35
CA GLN A 618 18.84 25.86 -9.81
C GLN A 618 19.15 25.84 -11.32
N TRP A 619 19.46 24.67 -11.88
CA TRP A 619 19.79 24.51 -13.30
C TRP A 619 18.56 24.64 -14.22
N ALA A 620 17.37 24.29 -13.73
CA ALA A 620 16.12 24.23 -14.50
C ALA A 620 15.29 25.52 -14.42
N ARG A 621 15.41 26.27 -13.32
CA ARG A 621 14.70 27.55 -13.07
C ARG A 621 14.64 28.52 -14.27
N PRO A 622 15.72 28.78 -15.02
CA PRO A 622 15.68 29.77 -16.11
C PRO A 622 15.12 29.20 -17.43
N LEU A 623 14.78 27.92 -17.49
CA LEU A 623 14.44 27.25 -18.74
C LEU A 623 12.95 27.39 -19.09
N ARG A 624 12.67 27.59 -20.38
CA ARG A 624 11.30 27.61 -20.93
C ARG A 624 11.17 26.58 -22.04
N ALA A 625 10.03 25.89 -22.14
CA ALA A 625 9.84 24.85 -23.16
C ALA A 625 10.03 25.40 -24.58
N ILE A 626 9.61 26.65 -24.82
CA ILE A 626 9.72 27.34 -26.13
C ILE A 626 11.17 27.56 -26.60
N ASP A 627 12.16 27.43 -25.72
CA ASP A 627 13.57 27.55 -26.08
C ASP A 627 14.13 26.24 -26.68
N PHE A 628 13.31 25.20 -26.82
CA PHE A 628 13.64 23.88 -27.32
C PHE A 628 12.70 23.42 -28.44
N GLU A 629 13.18 22.52 -29.28
CA GLU A 629 12.42 21.93 -30.39
C GLU A 629 12.71 20.43 -30.53
N LEU A 630 11.73 19.71 -31.07
CA LEU A 630 11.85 18.31 -31.44
C LEU A 630 12.44 18.19 -32.86
N LEU A 631 13.40 17.28 -33.02
CA LEU A 631 13.95 16.91 -34.33
C LEU A 631 13.17 15.71 -34.89
N CYS A 632 12.54 15.89 -36.04
CA CYS A 632 11.66 14.88 -36.64
C CYS A 632 12.40 14.03 -37.68
N LYS A 633 11.94 12.78 -37.88
CA LYS A 633 12.55 11.82 -38.84
C LYS A 633 12.62 12.32 -40.29
N ASN A 634 11.65 13.16 -40.67
CA ASN A 634 11.55 13.81 -41.99
C ASN A 634 12.47 15.04 -42.14
N GLY A 635 13.36 15.30 -41.17
CA GLY A 635 14.29 16.44 -41.20
C GLY A 635 13.70 17.76 -40.71
N THR A 636 12.39 17.84 -40.49
CA THR A 636 11.74 19.05 -39.97
C THR A 636 11.93 19.17 -38.46
N ARG A 637 11.61 20.36 -37.93
CA ARG A 637 11.59 20.63 -36.49
C ARG A 637 10.18 21.02 -36.07
N LYS A 638 9.77 20.64 -34.86
CA LYS A 638 8.47 20.99 -34.29
C LYS A 638 8.60 21.41 -32.83
N THR A 639 7.55 22.04 -32.31
CA THR A 639 7.44 22.39 -30.89
C THR A 639 7.34 21.12 -30.03
N ILE A 640 7.59 21.27 -28.73
CA ILE A 640 7.63 20.17 -27.76
C ILE A 640 6.27 19.46 -27.65
N GLU A 641 5.17 20.19 -27.79
CA GLU A 641 3.80 19.67 -27.72
C GLU A 641 3.47 18.71 -28.88
N ALA A 642 4.21 18.81 -30.00
CA ALA A 642 3.97 18.02 -31.19
C ALA A 642 4.56 16.60 -31.14
N TYR A 643 5.02 16.12 -29.97
CA TYR A 643 5.71 14.83 -29.78
C TYR A 643 4.95 13.64 -30.37
N LYS A 644 3.62 13.59 -30.27
CA LYS A 644 2.80 12.51 -30.87
C LYS A 644 2.99 12.40 -32.39
N SER A 645 3.26 13.52 -33.06
CA SER A 645 3.53 13.57 -34.51
C SER A 645 5.01 13.66 -34.88
N CYS A 646 5.89 13.96 -33.91
CA CYS A 646 7.32 14.13 -34.10
C CYS A 646 8.08 13.41 -32.97
N HIS A 647 8.21 12.10 -33.14
CA HIS A 647 8.97 11.23 -32.23
C HIS A 647 9.77 10.21 -33.03
N MET A 648 10.76 9.62 -32.37
CA MET A 648 11.58 8.56 -32.94
C MET A 648 10.93 7.18 -32.76
N LEU A 649 10.34 6.89 -31.60
CA LEU A 649 9.66 5.62 -31.35
C LEU A 649 8.68 5.74 -30.17
N LYS A 650 7.62 4.93 -30.18
CA LYS A 650 6.81 4.64 -28.98
C LYS A 650 7.56 3.62 -28.10
N VAL A 651 7.70 3.92 -26.82
CA VAL A 651 8.49 3.14 -25.86
C VAL A 651 7.55 2.55 -24.81
N PRO A 652 7.57 1.22 -24.58
CA PRO A 652 6.85 0.61 -23.47
C PRO A 652 7.35 1.17 -22.12
N ALA A 653 6.45 1.24 -21.14
CA ALA A 653 6.77 1.68 -19.79
C ALA A 653 7.79 0.76 -19.09
N ARG A 654 8.35 1.28 -17.99
CA ARG A 654 9.27 0.50 -17.15
C ARG A 654 8.52 -0.67 -16.50
N VAL A 655 9.25 -1.77 -16.31
CA VAL A 655 8.70 -3.04 -15.85
C VAL A 655 9.36 -3.44 -14.54
N LEU A 656 8.54 -3.79 -13.56
CA LEU A 656 8.98 -4.42 -12.32
C LEU A 656 9.23 -5.91 -12.59
N MET A 657 10.47 -6.35 -12.36
CA MET A 657 10.95 -7.69 -12.65
C MET A 657 11.30 -8.44 -11.37
N THR A 658 11.02 -9.75 -11.34
CA THR A 658 11.38 -10.65 -10.24
C THR A 658 11.95 -11.98 -10.77
N SER A 659 12.47 -12.83 -9.90
CA SER A 659 13.04 -14.13 -10.30
C SER A 659 11.96 -15.09 -10.82
N THR A 660 12.28 -15.84 -11.87
CA THR A 660 11.48 -16.98 -12.34
C THR A 660 11.30 -18.06 -11.27
N LEU A 661 12.28 -18.19 -10.36
CA LEU A 661 12.29 -19.19 -9.29
C LEU A 661 11.38 -18.82 -8.11
N LEU A 662 10.88 -17.58 -8.06
CA LEU A 662 9.96 -17.16 -7.02
C LEU A 662 8.60 -17.86 -7.22
N PRO A 663 8.00 -18.48 -6.17
CA PRO A 663 6.68 -19.09 -6.27
C PRO A 663 5.61 -18.10 -6.74
N ASP A 664 4.60 -18.57 -7.48
CA ASP A 664 3.54 -17.69 -8.00
C ASP A 664 2.71 -17.04 -6.89
N LEU A 665 2.57 -17.73 -5.76
CA LEU A 665 1.92 -17.18 -4.57
C LEU A 665 2.74 -16.03 -3.96
N ASP A 666 4.07 -16.13 -3.94
CA ASP A 666 4.94 -15.06 -3.46
C ASP A 666 4.94 -13.86 -4.43
N LYS A 667 4.90 -14.11 -5.74
CA LYS A 667 4.67 -13.06 -6.76
C LYS A 667 3.33 -12.34 -6.49
N LEU A 668 2.28 -13.10 -6.17
CA LEU A 668 0.97 -12.55 -5.84
C LEU A 668 1.02 -11.70 -4.56
N TYR A 669 1.74 -12.12 -3.52
CA TYR A 669 1.94 -11.30 -2.31
C TYR A 669 2.63 -9.97 -2.62
N ILE A 670 3.67 -9.98 -3.46
CA ILE A 670 4.36 -8.75 -3.89
C ILE A 670 3.40 -7.84 -4.65
N TRP A 671 2.63 -8.39 -5.59
CA TRP A 671 1.63 -7.60 -6.33
C TRP A 671 0.58 -7.00 -5.39
N ASN A 672 -0.03 -7.81 -4.51
CA ASN A 672 -1.08 -7.34 -3.60
C ASN A 672 -0.55 -6.26 -2.64
N MET A 673 0.70 -6.40 -2.18
CA MET A 673 1.39 -5.37 -1.39
C MET A 673 1.51 -4.06 -2.16
N LEU A 674 1.99 -4.09 -3.41
CA LEU A 674 2.14 -2.89 -4.23
C LEU A 674 0.78 -2.27 -4.57
N ASN A 675 -0.21 -3.10 -4.89
CA ASN A 675 -1.55 -2.66 -5.23
C ASN A 675 -2.23 -1.99 -4.03
N PHE A 676 -2.03 -2.51 -2.82
CA PHE A 676 -2.52 -1.87 -1.61
C PHE A 676 -1.74 -0.59 -1.28
N ALA A 677 -0.41 -0.62 -1.39
CA ALA A 677 0.44 0.53 -1.11
C ALA A 677 0.12 1.73 -1.98
N GLN A 678 -0.14 1.54 -3.29
CA GLN A 678 -0.49 2.65 -4.18
C GLN A 678 -1.83 3.31 -3.84
N GLN A 679 -2.78 2.61 -3.21
CA GLN A 679 -4.02 3.23 -2.71
C GLN A 679 -3.75 4.26 -1.61
N LEU A 680 -2.67 4.06 -0.84
CA LEU A 680 -2.30 4.95 0.25
C LEU A 680 -1.27 6.01 -0.19
N PHE A 681 -0.30 5.62 -1.00
CA PHE A 681 0.91 6.41 -1.28
C PHE A 681 1.12 6.73 -2.76
N GLY A 682 0.19 6.37 -3.65
CA GLY A 682 0.29 6.66 -5.08
C GLY A 682 -0.02 8.12 -5.45
N SER A 683 -0.77 8.84 -4.62
CA SER A 683 -1.09 10.25 -4.85
C SER A 683 0.05 11.17 -4.42
N ASP A 684 0.50 12.05 -5.31
CA ASP A 684 1.57 13.04 -5.05
C ASP A 684 1.21 14.09 -3.99
N THR A 685 -0.06 14.19 -3.62
CA THR A 685 -0.52 15.09 -2.55
C THR A 685 -0.36 14.49 -1.14
N ASN A 686 0.11 13.24 -1.04
CA ASN A 686 0.32 12.59 0.24
C ASN A 686 1.47 13.25 1.01
N LYS A 687 1.19 13.74 2.22
CA LYS A 687 2.18 14.42 3.07
C LYS A 687 3.13 13.48 3.82
N ASP A 688 2.77 12.19 3.95
CA ASP A 688 3.56 11.20 4.67
C ASP A 688 4.66 10.59 3.81
N PHE A 689 4.31 10.16 2.60
CA PHE A 689 5.21 9.52 1.62
C PHE A 689 4.51 9.40 0.26
N THR A 690 5.26 9.59 -0.82
CA THR A 690 4.82 9.47 -2.21
C THR A 690 5.65 8.40 -2.93
N MET A 691 4.98 7.42 -3.54
CA MET A 691 5.67 6.32 -4.25
C MET A 691 6.26 6.80 -5.58
N PHE A 692 5.49 7.60 -6.31
CA PHE A 692 5.78 7.99 -7.69
C PHE A 692 6.34 9.41 -7.81
N ASP A 693 6.86 9.97 -6.74
CA ASP A 693 7.55 11.26 -6.74
C ASP A 693 8.93 11.12 -6.06
N SER A 694 9.90 11.90 -6.50
CA SER A 694 11.29 11.80 -6.07
C SER A 694 11.75 13.09 -5.38
N PHE A 695 12.73 12.97 -4.48
CA PHE A 695 13.26 14.15 -3.79
C PHE A 695 14.01 15.09 -4.75
N TYR A 696 14.12 16.36 -4.35
CA TYR A 696 14.84 17.41 -5.08
C TYR A 696 16.25 16.95 -5.54
N GLU A 697 16.67 17.43 -6.72
CA GLU A 697 17.93 17.15 -7.43
C GLU A 697 18.09 15.77 -8.12
N HIS A 698 17.30 14.75 -7.77
CA HIS A 698 17.42 13.41 -8.36
C HIS A 698 16.05 12.82 -8.76
N PRO A 699 15.65 12.98 -10.03
CA PRO A 699 14.36 12.47 -10.51
C PRO A 699 14.39 10.96 -10.75
N ASP A 700 13.19 10.40 -10.86
CA ASP A 700 12.91 9.03 -11.31
C ASP A 700 13.55 7.92 -10.42
N LEU A 701 13.58 8.14 -9.10
CA LEU A 701 14.11 7.20 -8.12
C LEU A 701 13.14 6.02 -7.94
N ILE A 702 13.63 4.79 -8.20
CA ILE A 702 12.85 3.54 -8.19
C ILE A 702 11.83 3.47 -9.33
N PHE A 703 10.89 4.42 -9.35
CA PHE A 703 9.87 4.59 -10.39
C PHE A 703 10.09 5.90 -11.14
N TYR A 704 9.55 6.00 -12.35
CA TYR A 704 9.50 7.27 -13.07
C TYR A 704 8.53 8.23 -12.38
N ASP A 705 8.87 9.52 -12.30
CA ASP A 705 8.07 10.50 -11.54
C ASP A 705 6.72 10.83 -12.21
N ALA A 706 6.55 10.42 -13.47
CA ALA A 706 5.26 10.52 -14.17
C ALA A 706 4.34 9.31 -13.96
N THR A 707 4.73 8.34 -13.12
CA THR A 707 3.92 7.15 -12.85
C THR A 707 2.66 7.55 -12.10
N VAL A 708 1.50 7.20 -12.64
CA VAL A 708 0.20 7.43 -11.99
C VAL A 708 -0.18 6.22 -11.14
N GLN A 709 0.10 5.01 -11.64
CA GLN A 709 -0.20 3.76 -10.97
C GLN A 709 0.70 2.63 -11.50
N LEU A 710 0.68 1.49 -10.80
CA LEU A 710 1.23 0.24 -11.30
C LEU A 710 0.11 -0.65 -11.82
N THR A 711 0.32 -1.26 -12.98
CA THR A 711 -0.60 -2.23 -13.58
C THR A 711 0.03 -3.62 -13.57
N ARG A 712 -0.74 -4.63 -13.14
CA ARG A 712 -0.27 -6.01 -13.14
C ARG A 712 -0.08 -6.50 -14.56
N LEU A 713 1.06 -7.12 -14.85
CA LEU A 713 1.28 -7.77 -16.14
C LEU A 713 0.79 -9.21 -16.08
N THR A 714 -0.22 -9.52 -16.89
CA THR A 714 -0.80 -10.87 -17.05
C THR A 714 -0.37 -11.56 -18.36
N ILE A 715 0.26 -10.81 -19.27
CA ILE A 715 0.80 -11.27 -20.54
C ILE A 715 2.32 -11.50 -20.44
N SER A 716 2.91 -12.19 -21.42
CA SER A 716 4.36 -12.36 -21.46
C SER A 716 5.07 -11.02 -21.70
N LEU A 717 6.34 -10.91 -21.30
CA LEU A 717 7.12 -9.69 -21.57
C LEU A 717 7.28 -9.47 -23.09
N ASP A 718 7.40 -10.55 -23.87
CA ASP A 718 7.56 -10.44 -25.31
C ASP A 718 6.30 -9.84 -25.97
N ASP A 719 5.12 -10.23 -25.50
CA ASP A 719 3.85 -9.66 -25.94
C ASP A 719 3.70 -8.20 -25.48
N TYR A 720 4.11 -7.89 -24.25
CA TYR A 720 4.08 -6.53 -23.71
C TYR A 720 4.99 -5.56 -24.49
N LEU A 721 6.20 -6.00 -24.84
CA LEU A 721 7.14 -5.19 -25.61
C LEU A 721 6.74 -5.07 -27.09
N GLY A 722 6.13 -6.11 -27.63
CA GLY A 722 5.74 -6.19 -29.04
C GLY A 722 6.92 -6.47 -29.99
N PRO A 723 6.61 -6.92 -31.21
CA PRO A 723 7.61 -7.41 -32.15
C PRO A 723 8.58 -6.32 -32.62
N ASP A 724 8.10 -5.08 -32.81
CA ASP A 724 8.92 -3.99 -33.35
C ASP A 724 10.06 -3.61 -32.40
N ILE A 725 9.77 -3.54 -31.09
CA ILE A 725 10.77 -3.26 -30.06
C ILE A 725 11.78 -4.40 -29.99
N ILE A 726 11.32 -5.65 -29.98
CA ILE A 726 12.20 -6.82 -29.93
C ILE A 726 13.13 -6.82 -31.16
N GLN A 727 12.61 -6.58 -32.36
CA GLN A 727 13.43 -6.55 -33.57
C GLN A 727 14.46 -5.41 -33.53
N LEU A 728 14.08 -4.23 -33.04
CA LEU A 728 15.01 -3.13 -32.84
C LEU A 728 16.13 -3.50 -31.86
N LEU A 729 15.80 -4.13 -30.74
CA LEU A 729 16.79 -4.61 -29.77
C LEU A 729 17.74 -5.66 -30.37
N LEU A 730 17.22 -6.59 -31.16
CA LEU A 730 18.02 -7.61 -31.86
C LEU A 730 18.97 -7.01 -32.90
N ARG A 731 18.58 -5.93 -33.60
CA ARG A 731 19.44 -5.23 -34.56
C ARG A 731 20.54 -4.42 -33.87
N THR A 732 20.24 -3.86 -32.71
CA THR A 732 21.10 -2.89 -32.04
C THR A 732 21.95 -3.46 -30.90
N ASP A 733 21.70 -4.70 -30.48
CA ASP A 733 22.55 -5.46 -29.55
C ASP A 733 22.74 -6.90 -30.05
N PRO A 734 23.86 -7.18 -30.73
CA PRO A 734 24.15 -8.51 -31.28
C PRO A 734 24.16 -9.63 -30.24
N ARG A 735 24.34 -9.30 -28.95
CA ARG A 735 24.28 -10.30 -27.88
C ARG A 735 22.88 -10.88 -27.76
N MET A 736 21.86 -10.02 -27.91
CA MET A 736 20.44 -10.40 -27.93
C MET A 736 20.09 -11.31 -29.11
N TYR A 737 20.80 -11.16 -30.23
CA TYR A 737 20.64 -12.00 -31.41
C TYR A 737 21.17 -13.43 -31.20
N LEU A 738 22.41 -13.57 -30.70
CA LEU A 738 23.06 -14.87 -30.46
C LEU A 738 22.23 -15.80 -29.57
N PHE A 739 21.54 -15.27 -28.56
CA PHE A 739 20.70 -16.07 -27.66
C PHE A 739 19.48 -16.69 -28.34
N LYS A 740 18.83 -15.98 -29.28
CA LYS A 740 17.67 -16.50 -30.03
C LYS A 740 18.04 -17.78 -30.80
N TYR A 741 19.22 -17.79 -31.41
CA TYR A 741 19.73 -18.93 -32.18
C TYR A 741 20.29 -20.04 -31.29
N VAL A 742 20.94 -19.72 -30.18
CA VAL A 742 21.41 -20.75 -29.23
C VAL A 742 20.23 -21.53 -28.64
N ASN A 743 19.12 -20.87 -28.30
CA ASN A 743 17.93 -21.58 -27.80
C ASN A 743 17.21 -22.39 -28.89
N GLN A 744 17.14 -21.88 -30.13
CA GLN A 744 16.64 -22.67 -31.26
C GLN A 744 17.53 -23.89 -31.53
N MET A 745 18.86 -23.75 -31.44
CA MET A 745 19.77 -24.90 -31.53
C MET A 745 19.58 -25.87 -30.35
N LYS A 746 19.37 -25.37 -29.13
CA LYS A 746 19.14 -26.21 -27.95
C LYS A 746 17.86 -27.05 -28.08
N SER A 747 16.76 -26.47 -28.53
CA SER A 747 15.51 -27.22 -28.75
C SER A 747 15.61 -28.20 -29.93
N LEU A 748 16.40 -27.88 -30.96
CA LEU A 748 16.71 -28.79 -32.07
C LEU A 748 17.65 -29.94 -31.66
N LEU A 749 18.55 -29.71 -30.69
CA LEU A 749 19.46 -30.71 -30.14
C LEU A 749 18.74 -31.65 -29.14
N GLU A 750 17.79 -31.13 -28.37
CA GLU A 750 16.97 -31.93 -27.44
C GLU A 750 15.94 -32.84 -28.15
N THR A 751 15.65 -32.57 -29.42
CA THR A 751 14.67 -33.34 -30.23
C THR A 751 15.29 -34.34 -31.21
N LYS A 752 16.62 -34.41 -31.35
CA LYS A 752 17.28 -35.36 -32.26
C LYS A 752 18.39 -36.14 -31.55
N SER A 753 18.24 -37.46 -31.51
CA SER A 753 19.32 -38.41 -31.20
C SER A 753 20.43 -38.27 -32.25
N ILE A 754 21.58 -37.76 -31.85
CA ILE A 754 22.76 -37.63 -32.72
C ILE A 754 23.46 -38.99 -32.76
N GLU A 755 23.35 -39.72 -33.87
CA GLU A 755 24.24 -40.84 -34.17
C GLU A 755 25.61 -40.30 -34.59
N ILE A 756 26.64 -40.68 -33.84
CA ILE A 756 28.04 -40.32 -34.12
C ILE A 756 28.63 -41.41 -35.01
N ASP A 757 28.79 -41.12 -36.30
CA ASP A 757 29.62 -41.94 -37.21
C ASP A 757 31.11 -41.67 -36.90
N GLN A 758 31.80 -42.70 -36.41
CA GLN A 758 33.19 -42.61 -35.95
C GLN A 758 34.23 -42.46 -37.09
N ASN A 759 33.83 -42.45 -38.37
CA ASN A 759 34.78 -42.49 -39.49
C ASN A 759 34.95 -41.19 -40.29
N LYS A 760 34.38 -40.04 -39.88
CA LYS A 760 34.65 -38.74 -40.54
C LYS A 760 34.99 -37.64 -39.55
N LYS A 761 36.28 -37.34 -39.42
CA LYS A 761 36.77 -36.05 -38.88
C LYS A 761 36.45 -34.97 -39.92
N ILE A 762 35.38 -34.20 -39.73
CA ILE A 762 35.16 -32.78 -40.11
C ILE A 762 33.66 -32.49 -39.90
N CYS A 763 33.32 -31.69 -38.89
CA CYS A 763 32.05 -30.96 -38.85
C CYS A 763 32.28 -29.59 -39.50
N SER A 764 31.94 -29.41 -40.77
CA SER A 764 31.84 -28.09 -41.39
C SER A 764 30.36 -27.72 -41.54
N LEU A 765 29.88 -26.82 -40.69
CA LEU A 765 28.62 -26.08 -40.92
C LEU A 765 28.97 -24.82 -41.71
N LYS A 766 28.72 -24.84 -43.03
CA LYS A 766 28.67 -23.63 -43.85
C LYS A 766 27.28 -23.01 -43.66
N PHE A 767 27.22 -21.82 -43.07
CA PHE A 767 26.09 -20.91 -43.24
C PHE A 767 26.45 -19.92 -44.36
N ALA A 768 25.57 -19.77 -45.35
CA ALA A 768 25.68 -18.75 -46.38
C ALA A 768 25.50 -17.37 -45.73
N PHE A 769 26.46 -16.48 -45.99
CA PHE A 769 26.52 -15.11 -45.49
C PHE A 769 25.61 -14.16 -46.27
#